data_AF-A0A834RG21-F1
#
_entry.id   AF-A0A834RG21-F1
#
_cell.length_a   1.000
_cell.length_b   1.000
_cell.length_c   1.000
_cell.angle_alpha   90.00
_cell.angle_beta   90.00
_cell.angle_gamma   90.00
#
_symmetry.space_group_name_H-M   'P 1'
#
loop_
_entity.id
_entity.type
_entity.pdbx_description
1 polymer ?
#
loop_
_entity_poly.entity_id
_entity_poly.type
_entity_poly.pdbx_seq_one_letter_code
_entity_poly.pdbx_strand_id
1 'polypeptide(L)'
;MVLLILLLITTTFSVKTFSQLVTDHYYGTPLGSLISNGPASGYVYAPDERTIFLKNFTFKGSHFVPSYFVAGTTLLPDATGFLISDEKGRPNNLGDYEGEDITLRISGNQTLRNIRWFAIWNRNEHRSMGYVSIPYNLDLPRPLEINPLTGFAHNIRSGPITIVDAQTILVPDFWYDGLGPAAYWWMTRGPRQSPQGLRLKDEKGSVRPLRAFRGETVLLSLPDTKSIYDFDWLGVWCEEFQVDFGHVSIPQHIRVPPSSAMLGLKPESKLNCEILDETRNLEIRWILDNDDIVIQLVGEIAFNEYMAIGWSKDDTRSSMIGSDAVVTWIDEKGEGHAQDYFLGSKGICSGRNGSCPDSYFPGATENVILLHNAVVNRNKMITFKRPQLGVDNQYDQHIYSDGPQAIIWAYGPLNERNEILYHSNHQFGDRYLNFARSPVWNCPSPDKSLMNKRRWRHILNSTSSSETNESSSESRTTEENSQPILSETEAIVSNEQLKPWSIPKIWCPKDTILRAQMGPVGGPKGYEAITGRRGWGIAWYINGLLIPELILKRGTTYTFWIEGGNNKTNEAQRHPFYLTTSVEGGFEKKSDEERAQERIFGGVGITPNGTIVPTAEGRLCEWRISRELIQRKVLKQSRILSMSLKKL
;
A
#
# COMPACT_ATOMS: atom_id res chain seq x y z
N MET A 1 -44.94 -59.17 -42.18
CA MET A 1 -44.03 -58.03 -41.91
C MET A 1 -44.88 -56.82 -41.57
N VAL A 2 -44.91 -56.41 -40.31
CA VAL A 2 -45.56 -55.16 -39.86
C VAL A 2 -44.48 -54.33 -39.20
N LEU A 3 -44.21 -53.14 -39.76
CA LEU A 3 -43.14 -52.26 -39.29
C LEU A 3 -43.75 -51.23 -38.34
N LEU A 4 -43.48 -51.35 -37.05
CA LEU A 4 -43.96 -50.41 -36.04
C LEU A 4 -42.96 -49.24 -35.92
N ILE A 5 -43.41 -48.02 -36.20
CA ILE A 5 -42.60 -46.81 -36.08
C ILE A 5 -42.59 -46.38 -34.61
N LEU A 6 -41.40 -46.37 -33.98
CA LEU A 6 -41.23 -45.86 -32.62
C LEU A 6 -40.96 -44.34 -32.66
N LEU A 7 -41.86 -43.55 -32.08
CA LEU A 7 -41.70 -42.10 -31.99
C LEU A 7 -40.83 -41.74 -30.76
N LEU A 8 -39.59 -41.33 -30.98
CA LEU A 8 -38.70 -40.86 -29.91
C LEU A 8 -38.95 -39.37 -29.63
N ILE A 9 -39.70 -39.09 -28.56
CA ILE A 9 -39.88 -37.73 -28.04
C ILE A 9 -38.59 -37.32 -27.31
N THR A 10 -37.78 -36.48 -27.95
CA THR A 10 -36.61 -35.87 -27.30
C THR A 10 -37.04 -34.61 -26.55
N THR A 11 -37.16 -34.72 -25.23
CA THR A 11 -37.37 -33.55 -24.36
C THR A 11 -36.07 -32.77 -24.25
N THR A 12 -35.99 -31.64 -24.97
CA THR A 12 -34.88 -30.69 -24.86
C THR A 12 -34.96 -29.96 -23.52
N PHE A 13 -34.28 -30.50 -22.50
CA PHE A 13 -33.98 -29.76 -21.27
C PHE A 13 -33.12 -28.55 -21.62
N SER A 14 -33.77 -27.39 -21.79
CA SER A 14 -33.08 -26.11 -21.89
C SER A 14 -32.44 -25.79 -20.54
N VAL A 15 -31.17 -26.17 -20.39
CA VAL A 15 -30.34 -25.69 -19.29
C VAL A 15 -30.18 -24.18 -19.49
N LYS A 16 -31.03 -23.40 -18.82
CA LYS A 16 -30.80 -21.97 -18.63
C LYS A 16 -29.55 -21.80 -17.77
N THR A 17 -28.39 -21.71 -18.41
CA THR A 17 -27.19 -21.16 -17.78
C THR A 17 -27.52 -19.74 -17.33
N PHE A 18 -27.73 -19.59 -16.03
CA PHE A 18 -27.99 -18.31 -15.41
C PHE A 18 -26.67 -17.54 -15.36
N SER A 19 -26.36 -16.77 -16.42
CA SER A 19 -25.28 -15.80 -16.38
C SER A 19 -25.68 -14.69 -15.41
N GLN A 20 -25.21 -14.83 -14.17
CA GLN A 20 -25.48 -13.87 -13.12
C GLN A 20 -24.78 -12.56 -13.48
N LEU A 21 -25.55 -11.57 -13.94
CA LEU A 21 -25.07 -10.21 -14.16
C LEU A 21 -24.63 -9.65 -12.80
N VAL A 22 -23.35 -9.32 -12.69
CA VAL A 22 -22.72 -8.95 -11.43
C VAL A 22 -22.99 -7.48 -11.13
N THR A 23 -23.84 -7.23 -10.13
CA THR A 23 -23.95 -5.93 -9.45
C THR A 23 -24.04 -6.16 -7.93
N ASP A 24 -23.43 -5.26 -7.15
CA ASP A 24 -23.28 -5.28 -5.67
C ASP A 24 -22.46 -6.43 -5.03
N HIS A 25 -22.02 -7.46 -5.77
CA HIS A 25 -21.54 -8.73 -5.17
C HIS A 25 -20.18 -9.24 -5.70
N TYR A 26 -19.31 -8.38 -6.23
CA TYR A 26 -17.99 -8.80 -6.73
C TYR A 26 -16.89 -8.73 -5.65
N TYR A 27 -16.27 -9.87 -5.34
CA TYR A 27 -15.21 -10.00 -4.34
C TYR A 27 -13.98 -10.76 -4.86
N GLY A 28 -13.76 -10.74 -6.18
CA GLY A 28 -12.75 -11.55 -6.86
C GLY A 28 -13.24 -12.95 -7.24
N THR A 29 -12.31 -13.89 -7.44
CA THR A 29 -12.62 -15.25 -7.90
C THR A 29 -13.30 -16.07 -6.79
N PRO A 30 -14.51 -16.61 -6.99
CA PRO A 30 -15.15 -17.47 -5.99
C PRO A 30 -14.38 -18.80 -5.87
N LEU A 31 -13.97 -19.14 -4.65
CA LEU A 31 -13.37 -20.43 -4.33
C LEU A 31 -14.45 -21.47 -3.94
N GLY A 32 -15.56 -21.01 -3.36
CA GLY A 32 -16.72 -21.84 -2.98
C GLY A 32 -17.20 -21.55 -1.56
N SER A 33 -18.24 -22.26 -1.12
CA SER A 33 -18.62 -22.27 0.29
C SER A 33 -17.69 -23.16 1.11
N LEU A 34 -17.58 -22.89 2.41
CA LEU A 34 -16.88 -23.79 3.33
C LEU A 34 -17.60 -25.16 3.39
N ILE A 35 -16.94 -26.19 2.87
CA ILE A 35 -17.35 -27.59 2.88
C ILE A 35 -17.08 -28.16 4.29
N SER A 36 -18.11 -28.64 4.99
CA SER A 36 -17.92 -29.18 6.34
C SER A 36 -19.05 -30.10 6.84
N ASN A 37 -18.71 -30.93 7.83
CA ASN A 37 -19.65 -31.52 8.81
C ASN A 37 -19.43 -30.84 10.19
N GLY A 38 -19.11 -29.55 10.19
CA GLY A 38 -18.67 -28.77 11.36
C GLY A 38 -19.35 -27.39 11.42
N PRO A 39 -19.00 -26.56 12.42
CA PRO A 39 -19.73 -25.32 12.72
C PRO A 39 -19.32 -24.11 11.86
N ALA A 40 -18.29 -24.20 11.01
CA ALA A 40 -17.88 -23.09 10.16
C ALA A 40 -18.67 -23.05 8.84
N SER A 41 -19.27 -21.90 8.53
CA SER A 41 -19.97 -21.63 7.26
C SER A 41 -19.67 -20.23 6.73
N GLY A 42 -19.91 -20.00 5.44
CA GLY A 42 -19.55 -18.78 4.72
C GLY A 42 -19.07 -19.08 3.30
N TYR A 43 -18.91 -18.04 2.49
CA TYR A 43 -18.43 -18.12 1.11
C TYR A 43 -17.03 -17.53 0.99
N VAL A 44 -16.11 -18.24 0.33
CA VAL A 44 -14.70 -17.84 0.22
C VAL A 44 -14.41 -17.35 -1.20
N TYR A 45 -13.72 -16.22 -1.29
CA TYR A 45 -13.30 -15.58 -2.54
C TYR A 45 -11.81 -15.23 -2.50
N ALA A 46 -11.22 -15.07 -3.68
CA ALA A 46 -9.84 -14.66 -3.91
C ALA A 46 -9.80 -13.32 -4.67
N PRO A 47 -9.72 -12.17 -3.96
CA PRO A 47 -9.51 -10.85 -4.55
C PRO A 47 -8.23 -10.71 -5.40
N ASP A 48 -7.13 -11.30 -4.95
CA ASP A 48 -5.80 -11.21 -5.56
C ASP A 48 -4.96 -12.44 -5.17
N GLU A 49 -3.64 -12.46 -5.45
CA GLU A 49 -2.78 -13.63 -5.20
C GLU A 49 -2.51 -13.96 -3.73
N ARG A 50 -2.80 -13.05 -2.79
CA ARG A 50 -2.51 -13.23 -1.35
C ARG A 50 -3.67 -12.83 -0.43
N THR A 51 -4.83 -12.43 -0.95
CA THR A 51 -6.01 -12.12 -0.13
C THR A 51 -7.04 -13.24 -0.19
N ILE A 52 -7.59 -13.62 0.96
CA ILE A 52 -8.77 -14.47 1.07
C ILE A 52 -9.87 -13.63 1.69
N PHE A 53 -10.99 -13.46 0.99
CA PHE A 53 -12.18 -12.79 1.51
C PHE A 53 -13.23 -13.84 1.87
N LEU A 54 -13.72 -13.82 3.12
CA LEU A 54 -14.85 -14.64 3.52
C LEU A 54 -16.07 -13.74 3.66
N LYS A 55 -17.14 -14.10 2.95
CA LYS A 55 -18.44 -13.42 2.99
C LYS A 55 -19.42 -14.18 3.88
N ASN A 56 -20.16 -13.44 4.72
CA ASN A 56 -21.16 -13.96 5.65
C ASN A 56 -20.60 -15.10 6.50
N PHE A 57 -19.36 -14.93 6.99
CA PHE A 57 -18.65 -15.93 7.76
C PHE A 57 -19.33 -16.10 9.12
N THR A 58 -19.73 -17.34 9.41
CA THR A 58 -20.33 -17.71 10.68
C THR A 58 -19.55 -18.87 11.26
N PHE A 59 -19.05 -18.69 12.47
CA PHE A 59 -18.32 -19.70 13.21
C PHE A 59 -18.53 -19.48 14.71
N LYS A 60 -18.88 -20.54 15.44
CA LYS A 60 -18.97 -20.49 16.90
C LYS A 60 -17.64 -20.96 17.49
N GLY A 61 -16.86 -20.00 17.97
CA GLY A 61 -15.58 -20.23 18.62
C GLY A 61 -15.78 -20.88 19.99
N SER A 62 -14.76 -21.61 20.43
CA SER A 62 -14.76 -22.18 21.78
C SER A 62 -13.38 -22.07 22.38
N HIS A 63 -13.33 -21.62 23.64
CA HIS A 63 -12.10 -21.62 24.43
C HIS A 63 -11.55 -23.03 24.67
N PHE A 64 -12.38 -24.06 24.60
CA PHE A 64 -12.00 -25.46 24.82
C PHE A 64 -11.59 -26.18 23.53
N VAL A 65 -12.04 -25.69 22.37
CA VAL A 65 -11.89 -26.35 21.06
C VAL A 65 -11.20 -25.37 20.09
N PRO A 66 -9.90 -25.07 20.32
CA PRO A 66 -9.23 -23.95 19.67
C PRO A 66 -9.03 -24.18 18.17
N SER A 67 -9.55 -23.25 17.39
CA SER A 67 -9.63 -23.31 15.93
C SER A 67 -8.96 -22.08 15.33
N TYR A 68 -8.37 -22.25 14.14
CA TYR A 68 -7.52 -21.25 13.51
C TYR A 68 -7.79 -21.18 12.00
N PHE A 69 -7.56 -20.04 11.37
CA PHE A 69 -7.42 -19.97 9.92
C PHE A 69 -6.09 -20.62 9.52
N VAL A 70 -6.15 -21.62 8.64
CA VAL A 70 -5.01 -22.41 8.18
C VAL A 70 -5.12 -22.65 6.69
N ALA A 71 -4.00 -22.62 5.97
CA ALA A 71 -3.92 -23.07 4.59
C ALA A 71 -2.77 -24.07 4.38
N GLY A 72 -2.88 -24.92 3.37
CA GLY A 72 -1.87 -25.93 3.07
C GLY A 72 -1.75 -26.25 1.59
N THR A 73 -0.69 -26.97 1.24
CA THR A 73 -0.31 -27.30 -0.15
C THR A 73 -0.70 -28.73 -0.56
N THR A 74 -1.14 -29.55 0.39
CA THR A 74 -1.65 -30.91 0.20
C THR A 74 -3.05 -30.91 -0.39
N LEU A 75 -3.55 -32.05 -0.90
CA LEU A 75 -4.84 -32.09 -1.61
C LEU A 75 -6.08 -31.87 -0.71
N LEU A 76 -5.95 -32.11 0.60
CA LEU A 76 -7.03 -31.97 1.58
C LEU A 76 -6.48 -31.37 2.89
N PRO A 77 -7.31 -30.71 3.71
CA PRO A 77 -6.91 -30.19 5.02
C PRO A 77 -6.24 -31.21 5.92
N ASP A 78 -5.06 -30.85 6.42
CA ASP A 78 -4.26 -31.67 7.33
C ASP A 78 -3.48 -30.80 8.35
N ALA A 79 -2.74 -31.48 9.25
CA ALA A 79 -1.99 -30.85 10.32
C ALA A 79 -0.70 -30.13 9.87
N THR A 80 -0.32 -30.19 8.59
CA THR A 80 0.91 -29.56 8.05
C THR A 80 0.70 -28.12 7.58
N GLY A 81 -0.55 -27.66 7.50
CA GLY A 81 -0.88 -26.30 7.06
C GLY A 81 -0.32 -25.19 7.95
N PHE A 82 -0.04 -24.04 7.33
CA PHE A 82 0.44 -22.83 7.97
C PHE A 82 -0.73 -21.94 8.44
N LEU A 83 -0.50 -21.18 9.52
CA LEU A 83 -1.49 -20.25 10.07
C LEU A 83 -1.65 -19.02 9.17
N ILE A 84 -2.89 -18.59 9.01
CA ILE A 84 -3.24 -17.27 8.47
C ILE A 84 -3.75 -16.42 9.64
N SER A 85 -3.36 -15.15 9.68
CA SER A 85 -3.81 -14.22 10.70
C SER A 85 -5.28 -13.84 10.51
N ASP A 86 -5.98 -13.56 11.62
CA ASP A 86 -7.34 -13.01 11.64
C ASP A 86 -7.43 -11.62 10.97
N GLU A 87 -8.63 -11.08 10.85
CA GLU A 87 -8.90 -9.77 10.24
C GLU A 87 -8.23 -8.58 10.97
N LYS A 88 -7.71 -8.82 12.18
CA LYS A 88 -6.94 -7.88 13.01
C LYS A 88 -5.43 -8.17 12.97
N GLY A 89 -4.98 -9.05 12.08
CA GLY A 89 -3.57 -9.37 11.88
C GLY A 89 -2.97 -10.34 12.91
N ARG A 90 -3.79 -11.15 13.59
CA ARG A 90 -3.39 -12.02 14.71
C ARG A 90 -3.57 -13.51 14.40
N PRO A 91 -2.55 -14.37 14.59
CA PRO A 91 -2.67 -15.83 14.40
C PRO A 91 -3.26 -16.52 15.65
N ASN A 92 -4.39 -16.02 16.16
CA ASN A 92 -4.99 -16.42 17.44
C ASN A 92 -6.10 -17.47 17.29
N ASN A 93 -6.57 -18.03 18.41
CA ASN A 93 -7.79 -18.83 18.44
C ASN A 93 -8.97 -17.97 17.98
N LEU A 94 -9.77 -18.48 17.05
CA LEU A 94 -10.94 -17.80 16.51
C LEU A 94 -12.04 -17.67 17.56
N GLY A 95 -12.62 -16.47 17.64
CA GLY A 95 -13.80 -16.17 18.45
C GLY A 95 -15.10 -16.58 17.76
N ASP A 96 -16.20 -16.04 18.26
CA ASP A 96 -17.48 -16.09 17.56
C ASP A 96 -17.49 -15.08 16.40
N TYR A 97 -18.00 -15.53 15.26
CA TYR A 97 -18.30 -14.72 14.08
C TYR A 97 -19.78 -14.95 13.73
N GLU A 98 -20.55 -13.88 13.55
CA GLU A 98 -22.00 -13.94 13.27
C GLU A 98 -22.37 -13.25 11.95
N GLY A 99 -22.05 -13.91 10.83
CA GLY A 99 -22.39 -13.43 9.48
C GLY A 99 -21.48 -12.29 8.99
N GLU A 100 -20.23 -12.28 9.43
CA GLU A 100 -19.28 -11.19 9.19
C GLU A 100 -18.58 -11.32 7.82
N ASP A 101 -18.35 -10.18 7.16
CA ASP A 101 -17.50 -10.11 5.96
C ASP A 101 -16.06 -9.79 6.40
N ILE A 102 -15.13 -10.72 6.21
CA ILE A 102 -13.74 -10.61 6.71
C ILE A 102 -12.70 -10.78 5.61
N THR A 103 -11.64 -9.98 5.69
CA THR A 103 -10.51 -10.00 4.76
C THR A 103 -9.26 -10.53 5.45
N LEU A 104 -8.71 -11.65 4.97
CA LEU A 104 -7.51 -12.28 5.50
C LEU A 104 -6.34 -12.14 4.50
N ARG A 105 -5.13 -11.92 5.00
CA ARG A 105 -3.91 -11.80 4.19
C ARG A 105 -2.99 -13.00 4.41
N ILE A 106 -2.60 -13.65 3.32
CA ILE A 106 -1.55 -14.68 3.30
C ILE A 106 -0.20 -13.99 3.47
N SER A 107 0.49 -14.30 4.57
CA SER A 107 1.78 -13.70 4.93
C SER A 107 2.97 -14.52 4.44
N GLY A 108 4.14 -13.86 4.32
CA GLY A 108 5.38 -14.48 3.83
C GLY A 108 5.33 -14.80 2.34
N ASN A 109 6.06 -15.86 1.93
CA ASN A 109 6.27 -16.21 0.52
C ASN A 109 5.18 -17.12 -0.07
N GLN A 110 4.07 -17.36 0.64
CA GLN A 110 2.96 -18.17 0.14
C GLN A 110 1.98 -17.33 -0.68
N THR A 111 1.31 -17.96 -1.64
CA THR A 111 0.27 -17.34 -2.48
C THR A 111 -0.87 -18.33 -2.69
N LEU A 112 -2.03 -17.83 -3.11
CA LEU A 112 -3.18 -18.63 -3.51
C LEU A 112 -2.89 -19.63 -4.63
N ARG A 113 -1.88 -19.36 -5.48
CA ARG A 113 -1.41 -20.31 -6.50
C ARG A 113 -0.63 -21.49 -5.92
N ASN A 114 0.00 -21.30 -4.77
CA ASN A 114 0.88 -22.29 -4.13
C ASN A 114 0.13 -23.17 -3.11
N ILE A 115 -1.04 -22.74 -2.61
CA ILE A 115 -1.90 -23.50 -1.70
C ILE A 115 -3.04 -24.23 -2.41
N ARG A 116 -3.56 -25.27 -1.77
CA ARG A 116 -4.58 -26.19 -2.30
C ARG A 116 -5.82 -26.30 -1.42
N TRP A 117 -5.77 -25.76 -0.21
CA TRP A 117 -6.95 -25.56 0.63
C TRP A 117 -6.74 -24.39 1.59
N PHE A 118 -7.88 -23.82 2.01
CA PHE A 118 -8.01 -22.93 3.15
C PHE A 118 -9.07 -23.52 4.09
N ALA A 119 -8.80 -23.55 5.39
CA ALA A 119 -9.66 -24.19 6.39
C ALA A 119 -9.70 -23.45 7.72
N ILE A 120 -10.83 -23.58 8.41
CA ILE A 120 -10.93 -23.38 9.85
C ILE A 120 -10.50 -24.71 10.48
N TRP A 121 -9.30 -24.76 11.02
CA TRP A 121 -8.67 -26.00 11.47
C TRP A 121 -8.57 -26.06 12.99
N ASN A 122 -9.05 -27.15 13.58
CA ASN A 122 -8.80 -27.46 14.98
C ASN A 122 -7.50 -28.27 15.13
N ARG A 123 -6.54 -27.72 15.89
CA ARG A 123 -5.24 -28.36 16.08
C ARG A 123 -5.22 -29.52 17.07
N ASN A 124 -6.15 -29.56 18.04
CA ASN A 124 -6.21 -30.59 19.07
C ASN A 124 -6.93 -31.86 18.57
N GLU A 125 -7.99 -31.68 17.79
CA GLU A 125 -8.79 -32.76 17.19
C GLU A 125 -8.25 -33.22 15.82
N HIS A 126 -7.22 -32.56 15.29
CA HIS A 126 -6.65 -32.78 13.96
C HIS A 126 -7.73 -32.82 12.86
N ARG A 127 -8.69 -31.89 12.91
CA ARG A 127 -9.90 -31.89 12.08
C ARG A 127 -10.24 -30.50 11.54
N SER A 128 -10.70 -30.45 10.29
CA SER A 128 -11.31 -29.26 9.70
C SER A 128 -12.74 -29.03 10.22
N MET A 129 -13.00 -27.84 10.74
CA MET A 129 -14.33 -27.35 11.11
C MET A 129 -15.10 -26.80 9.90
N GLY A 130 -14.38 -26.50 8.81
CA GLY A 130 -14.88 -26.18 7.48
C GLY A 130 -13.75 -25.69 6.57
N TYR A 131 -13.78 -26.05 5.30
CA TYR A 131 -12.69 -25.73 4.36
C TYR A 131 -13.18 -25.49 2.93
N VAL A 132 -12.35 -24.85 2.13
CA VAL A 132 -12.52 -24.75 0.68
C VAL A 132 -11.26 -25.30 0.01
N SER A 133 -11.43 -26.07 -1.07
CA SER A 133 -10.33 -26.51 -1.93
C SER A 133 -10.00 -25.43 -2.95
N ILE A 134 -8.72 -25.26 -3.23
CA ILE A 134 -8.20 -24.20 -4.11
C ILE A 134 -7.63 -24.87 -5.37
N PRO A 135 -8.16 -24.59 -6.58
CA PRO A 135 -7.75 -25.27 -7.79
C PRO A 135 -6.33 -24.88 -8.23
N TYR A 136 -5.63 -25.79 -8.91
CA TYR A 136 -4.30 -25.55 -9.47
C TYR A 136 -4.31 -24.43 -10.53
N ASN A 137 -5.36 -24.41 -11.37
CA ASN A 137 -5.60 -23.42 -12.41
C ASN A 137 -6.47 -22.26 -11.90
N LEU A 138 -6.19 -21.76 -10.70
CA LEU A 138 -6.89 -20.61 -10.14
C LEU A 138 -6.65 -19.36 -11.00
N ASP A 139 -7.66 -18.98 -11.76
CA ASP A 139 -7.67 -17.68 -12.43
C ASP A 139 -7.98 -16.59 -11.39
N LEU A 140 -7.19 -15.53 -11.38
CA LEU A 140 -7.25 -14.48 -10.37
C LEU A 140 -7.50 -13.13 -11.05
N PRO A 141 -8.22 -12.21 -10.39
CA PRO A 141 -8.45 -10.89 -10.96
C PRO A 141 -7.12 -10.14 -11.16
N ARG A 142 -7.02 -9.37 -12.24
CA ARG A 142 -5.83 -8.57 -12.59
C ARG A 142 -6.25 -7.24 -13.22
N PRO A 143 -5.46 -6.16 -13.08
CA PRO A 143 -5.69 -4.92 -13.82
C PRO A 143 -5.90 -5.20 -15.32
N LEU A 144 -6.85 -4.50 -15.93
CA LEU A 144 -7.22 -4.71 -17.33
C LEU A 144 -6.98 -3.44 -18.13
N GLU A 145 -6.20 -3.55 -19.20
CA GLU A 145 -6.13 -2.51 -20.22
C GLU A 145 -7.33 -2.61 -21.19
N ILE A 146 -7.90 -1.46 -21.52
CA ILE A 146 -8.97 -1.28 -22.51
C ILE A 146 -8.56 -0.19 -23.51
N ASN A 147 -9.31 -0.10 -24.61
CA ASN A 147 -9.06 0.88 -25.68
C ASN A 147 -8.95 2.34 -25.17
N PRO A 148 -8.27 3.23 -25.91
CA PRO A 148 -8.32 4.66 -25.65
C PRO A 148 -9.72 5.27 -25.85
N LEU A 149 -9.93 6.48 -25.33
CA LEU A 149 -11.12 7.28 -25.61
C LEU A 149 -11.23 7.59 -27.11
N THR A 150 -12.38 7.24 -27.70
CA THR A 150 -12.80 7.70 -29.02
C THR A 150 -13.43 9.09 -28.87
N GLY A 151 -12.78 10.14 -29.38
CA GLY A 151 -13.32 11.50 -29.36
C GLY A 151 -14.31 11.78 -30.49
N PHE A 152 -15.34 12.56 -30.19
CA PHE A 152 -16.31 13.10 -31.15
C PHE A 152 -16.26 14.62 -31.24
N ALA A 153 -15.87 15.29 -30.15
CA ALA A 153 -15.74 16.74 -30.07
C ALA A 153 -14.58 17.13 -29.13
N HIS A 154 -14.26 18.42 -29.13
CA HIS A 154 -13.35 19.05 -28.15
C HIS A 154 -11.97 18.39 -27.96
N ASN A 155 -11.48 17.74 -29.01
CA ASN A 155 -10.17 17.07 -29.03
C ASN A 155 -9.99 16.02 -27.91
N ILE A 156 -11.09 15.34 -27.50
CA ILE A 156 -11.02 14.19 -26.60
C ILE A 156 -10.21 13.06 -27.23
N ARG A 157 -9.16 12.61 -26.53
CA ARG A 157 -8.41 11.37 -26.80
C ARG A 157 -7.62 10.98 -25.56
N SER A 158 -7.16 9.73 -25.48
CA SER A 158 -6.26 9.23 -24.44
C SER A 158 -5.29 8.19 -25.03
N GLY A 159 -4.34 7.72 -24.24
CA GLY A 159 -3.73 6.41 -24.42
C GLY A 159 -4.68 5.27 -23.97
N PRO A 160 -4.25 4.00 -24.08
CA PRO A 160 -5.00 2.86 -23.55
C PRO A 160 -5.33 3.03 -22.06
N ILE A 161 -6.56 2.70 -21.66
CA ILE A 161 -7.05 2.96 -20.30
C ILE A 161 -6.85 1.72 -19.44
N THR A 162 -6.27 1.85 -18.26
CA THR A 162 -6.12 0.73 -17.31
C THR A 162 -7.22 0.80 -16.24
N ILE A 163 -8.07 -0.21 -16.17
CA ILE A 163 -8.94 -0.46 -15.02
C ILE A 163 -8.09 -1.19 -13.97
N VAL A 164 -7.64 -0.46 -12.95
CA VAL A 164 -6.69 -0.93 -11.93
C VAL A 164 -7.37 -1.88 -10.94
N ASP A 165 -8.54 -1.47 -10.45
CA ASP A 165 -9.45 -2.27 -9.64
C ASP A 165 -10.90 -1.89 -9.96
N ALA A 166 -11.86 -2.51 -9.28
CA ALA A 166 -13.29 -2.30 -9.52
C ALA A 166 -13.80 -0.88 -9.23
N GLN A 167 -12.99 0.03 -8.67
CA GLN A 167 -13.31 1.44 -8.43
C GLN A 167 -12.24 2.43 -8.94
N THR A 168 -11.10 1.96 -9.44
CA THR A 168 -9.95 2.80 -9.79
C THR A 168 -9.61 2.65 -11.27
N ILE A 169 -9.64 3.76 -12.01
CA ILE A 169 -9.39 3.80 -13.45
C ILE A 169 -8.27 4.80 -13.75
N LEU A 170 -7.33 4.39 -14.59
CA LEU A 170 -6.21 5.19 -15.05
C LEU A 170 -6.36 5.53 -16.54
N VAL A 171 -6.32 6.82 -16.87
CA VAL A 171 -6.44 7.33 -18.24
C VAL A 171 -5.16 8.08 -18.62
N PRO A 172 -4.16 7.44 -19.25
CA PRO A 172 -2.92 8.10 -19.71
C PRO A 172 -3.18 9.01 -20.93
N ASP A 173 -2.24 9.92 -21.17
CA ASP A 173 -2.19 10.82 -22.34
C ASP A 173 -3.51 11.52 -22.68
N PHE A 174 -4.30 11.90 -21.68
CA PHE A 174 -5.61 12.53 -21.88
C PHE A 174 -5.47 13.94 -22.48
N TRP A 175 -6.22 14.20 -23.55
CA TRP A 175 -6.37 15.52 -24.16
C TRP A 175 -7.82 15.97 -24.13
N TYR A 176 -8.02 17.27 -23.91
CA TYR A 176 -9.31 17.95 -23.99
C TYR A 176 -9.07 19.45 -24.16
N ASP A 177 -9.78 20.11 -25.08
CA ASP A 177 -9.54 21.54 -25.38
C ASP A 177 -9.99 22.52 -24.29
N GLY A 178 -10.87 22.08 -23.37
CA GLY A 178 -11.39 22.91 -22.28
C GLY A 178 -12.50 23.88 -22.67
N LEU A 179 -13.03 23.81 -23.90
CA LEU A 179 -14.03 24.75 -24.42
C LEU A 179 -15.49 24.37 -24.12
N GLY A 180 -15.75 23.17 -23.61
CA GLY A 180 -17.08 22.76 -23.16
C GLY A 180 -17.43 23.36 -21.80
N PRO A 181 -18.56 24.08 -21.68
CA PRO A 181 -18.89 24.87 -20.48
C PRO A 181 -19.23 24.03 -19.25
N ALA A 182 -19.71 22.79 -19.46
CA ALA A 182 -20.11 21.86 -18.42
C ALA A 182 -19.67 20.42 -18.73
N ALA A 183 -18.40 20.25 -19.14
CA ALA A 183 -17.82 18.94 -19.41
C ALA A 183 -17.31 18.25 -18.13
N TYR A 184 -17.60 16.96 -17.97
CA TYR A 184 -17.20 16.18 -16.81
C TYR A 184 -16.80 14.75 -17.18
N TRP A 185 -15.99 14.12 -16.34
CA TRP A 185 -15.82 12.66 -16.36
C TRP A 185 -17.16 11.99 -16.07
N TRP A 186 -17.54 11.06 -16.95
CA TRP A 186 -18.90 10.52 -17.01
C TRP A 186 -18.88 9.02 -17.25
N MET A 187 -19.72 8.30 -16.52
CA MET A 187 -19.92 6.86 -16.72
C MET A 187 -21.40 6.54 -16.93
N THR A 188 -21.73 5.80 -17.98
CA THR A 188 -23.12 5.48 -18.33
C THR A 188 -23.33 3.97 -18.44
N ARG A 189 -24.52 3.52 -18.02
CA ARG A 189 -25.05 2.19 -18.28
C ARG A 189 -26.04 2.22 -19.45
N GLY A 190 -26.00 1.24 -20.33
CA GLY A 190 -26.87 1.09 -21.50
C GLY A 190 -26.10 0.97 -22.82
N PRO A 191 -26.80 1.00 -23.97
CA PRO A 191 -26.20 0.76 -25.28
C PRO A 191 -25.34 1.91 -25.83
N ARG A 192 -25.26 3.05 -25.12
CA ARG A 192 -24.46 4.24 -25.45
C ARG A 192 -24.35 5.17 -24.24
N GLN A 193 -23.43 6.14 -24.28
CA GLN A 193 -23.40 7.30 -23.39
C GLN A 193 -24.74 8.06 -23.39
N SER A 194 -25.11 8.65 -22.26
CA SER A 194 -26.43 9.28 -22.08
C SER A 194 -26.47 10.32 -20.94
N PRO A 195 -27.51 11.20 -20.94
CA PRO A 195 -27.78 12.15 -19.85
C PRO A 195 -27.90 11.53 -18.46
N GLN A 196 -28.24 10.24 -18.37
CA GLN A 196 -28.52 9.53 -17.11
C GLN A 196 -27.28 8.82 -16.53
N GLY A 197 -26.08 9.21 -16.93
CA GLY A 197 -24.84 8.70 -16.36
C GLY A 197 -24.46 9.32 -15.00
N LEU A 198 -23.39 8.79 -14.42
CA LEU A 198 -22.76 9.27 -13.20
C LEU A 198 -21.64 10.26 -13.52
N ARG A 199 -21.73 11.46 -12.94
CA ARG A 199 -20.61 12.39 -12.83
C ARG A 199 -19.56 11.88 -11.84
N LEU A 200 -18.33 11.68 -12.31
CA LEU A 200 -17.17 11.43 -11.46
C LEU A 200 -16.52 12.74 -10.98
N LYS A 201 -15.68 12.62 -9.94
CA LYS A 201 -14.75 13.67 -9.55
C LYS A 201 -13.52 13.65 -10.48
N ASP A 202 -12.87 14.80 -10.63
CA ASP A 202 -11.57 14.91 -11.33
C ASP A 202 -10.40 14.33 -10.50
N GLU A 203 -9.18 14.37 -11.06
CA GLU A 203 -7.96 13.85 -10.42
C GLU A 203 -7.57 14.59 -9.11
N LYS A 204 -8.28 15.68 -8.79
CA LYS A 204 -8.09 16.55 -7.63
C LYS A 204 -9.28 16.49 -6.67
N GLY A 205 -10.24 15.60 -6.92
CA GLY A 205 -11.47 15.44 -6.12
C GLY A 205 -12.56 16.48 -6.41
N SER A 206 -12.38 17.32 -7.43
CA SER A 206 -13.33 18.39 -7.78
C SER A 206 -14.57 17.87 -8.51
N VAL A 207 -15.68 18.58 -8.32
CA VAL A 207 -16.97 18.35 -9.02
C VAL A 207 -17.28 19.44 -10.06
N ARG A 208 -16.27 20.25 -10.40
CA ARG A 208 -16.34 21.38 -11.34
C ARG A 208 -16.15 20.90 -12.79
N PRO A 209 -16.55 21.69 -13.80
CA PRO A 209 -16.24 21.39 -15.18
C PRO A 209 -14.75 21.18 -15.39
N LEU A 210 -14.42 20.23 -16.26
CA LEU A 210 -13.05 19.91 -16.64
C LEU A 210 -12.38 21.13 -17.29
N ARG A 211 -11.17 21.44 -16.82
CA ARG A 211 -10.21 22.32 -17.51
C ARG A 211 -9.73 21.67 -18.81
N ALA A 212 -8.99 22.41 -19.64
CA ALA A 212 -8.20 21.80 -20.70
C ALA A 212 -7.14 20.82 -20.16
N PHE A 213 -6.88 19.73 -20.90
CA PHE A 213 -5.84 18.73 -20.65
C PHE A 213 -4.96 18.56 -21.89
N ARG A 214 -3.65 18.37 -21.70
CA ARG A 214 -2.66 18.28 -22.79
C ARG A 214 -1.71 17.09 -22.65
N GLY A 215 -2.21 15.89 -22.90
CA GLY A 215 -1.43 14.66 -22.79
C GLY A 215 -1.15 14.32 -21.34
N GLU A 216 -2.21 14.29 -20.52
CA GLU A 216 -2.10 14.14 -19.08
C GLU A 216 -2.68 12.81 -18.58
N THR A 217 -2.00 12.14 -17.66
CA THR A 217 -2.53 10.95 -17.01
C THR A 217 -3.47 11.32 -15.88
N VAL A 218 -4.70 10.82 -15.95
CA VAL A 218 -5.77 11.08 -14.98
C VAL A 218 -6.07 9.80 -14.22
N LEU A 219 -6.00 9.86 -12.89
CA LEU A 219 -6.47 8.79 -12.01
C LEU A 219 -7.88 9.14 -11.53
N LEU A 220 -8.85 8.28 -11.87
CA LEU A 220 -10.25 8.40 -11.50
C LEU A 220 -10.60 7.38 -10.43
N SER A 221 -11.41 7.81 -9.45
CA SER A 221 -11.98 6.94 -8.43
C SER A 221 -13.50 7.04 -8.47
N LEU A 222 -14.15 5.88 -8.52
CA LEU A 222 -15.59 5.76 -8.41
C LEU A 222 -16.03 5.99 -6.95
N PRO A 223 -17.26 6.48 -6.71
CA PRO A 223 -17.82 6.54 -5.36
C PRO A 223 -17.96 5.17 -4.71
N ASP A 224 -17.88 5.11 -3.38
CA ASP A 224 -17.95 3.87 -2.58
C ASP A 224 -19.15 2.96 -2.91
N THR A 225 -20.27 3.54 -3.39
CA THR A 225 -21.52 2.86 -3.75
C THR A 225 -21.60 2.36 -5.21
N LYS A 226 -20.48 2.43 -5.95
CA LYS A 226 -20.40 2.14 -7.37
C LYS A 226 -19.15 1.36 -7.71
N SER A 227 -19.19 0.60 -8.80
CA SER A 227 -18.08 -0.17 -9.34
C SER A 227 -18.04 -0.08 -10.86
N ILE A 228 -16.95 -0.51 -11.47
CA ILE A 228 -16.79 -0.61 -12.92
C ILE A 228 -17.91 -1.44 -13.58
N TYR A 229 -18.48 -2.41 -12.85
CA TYR A 229 -19.56 -3.29 -13.27
C TYR A 229 -20.93 -2.61 -13.37
N ASP A 230 -21.10 -1.41 -12.79
CA ASP A 230 -22.33 -0.64 -12.91
C ASP A 230 -22.48 0.06 -14.27
N PHE A 231 -21.44 0.05 -15.12
CA PHE A 231 -21.33 0.89 -16.31
C PHE A 231 -20.86 0.12 -17.55
N ASP A 232 -21.34 0.58 -18.71
CA ASP A 232 -20.96 0.06 -20.03
C ASP A 232 -20.00 1.02 -20.76
N TRP A 233 -19.89 2.26 -20.29
CA TRP A 233 -19.13 3.34 -20.92
C TRP A 233 -18.44 4.24 -19.88
N LEU A 234 -17.21 4.66 -20.18
CA LEU A 234 -16.49 5.77 -19.54
C LEU A 234 -16.23 6.84 -20.61
N GLY A 235 -16.31 8.12 -20.27
CA GLY A 235 -16.05 9.19 -21.23
C GLY A 235 -16.12 10.58 -20.63
N VAL A 236 -16.20 11.58 -21.50
CA VAL A 236 -16.45 12.98 -21.14
C VAL A 236 -17.79 13.43 -21.71
N TRP A 237 -18.69 13.81 -20.81
CA TRP A 237 -20.04 14.28 -21.16
C TRP A 237 -20.18 15.76 -20.85
N CYS A 238 -20.81 16.51 -21.75
CA CYS A 238 -21.20 17.89 -21.50
C CYS A 238 -22.66 17.96 -21.07
N GLU A 239 -22.91 18.25 -19.79
CA GLU A 239 -24.26 18.33 -19.23
C GLU A 239 -25.09 19.48 -19.82
N GLU A 240 -24.48 20.61 -20.15
CA GLU A 240 -25.21 21.79 -20.63
C GLU A 240 -25.81 21.57 -22.02
N PHE A 241 -25.05 20.91 -22.91
CA PHE A 241 -25.49 20.56 -24.26
C PHE A 241 -26.01 19.13 -24.39
N GLN A 242 -26.00 18.35 -23.30
CA GLN A 242 -26.46 16.95 -23.25
C GLN A 242 -25.85 16.09 -24.37
N VAL A 243 -24.53 16.20 -24.53
CA VAL A 243 -23.78 15.59 -25.63
C VAL A 243 -22.50 14.91 -25.13
N ASP A 244 -22.18 13.79 -25.78
CA ASP A 244 -20.96 13.03 -25.58
C ASP A 244 -19.81 13.67 -26.37
N PHE A 245 -18.71 14.02 -25.68
CA PHE A 245 -17.51 14.53 -26.34
C PHE A 245 -16.53 13.41 -26.70
N GLY A 246 -16.65 12.24 -26.08
CA GLY A 246 -15.84 11.07 -26.39
C GLY A 246 -15.88 10.03 -25.28
N HIS A 247 -15.85 8.75 -25.67
CA HIS A 247 -15.97 7.61 -24.76
C HIS A 247 -15.09 6.42 -25.12
N VAL A 248 -15.02 5.48 -24.19
CA VAL A 248 -14.59 4.09 -24.39
C VAL A 248 -15.70 3.16 -23.87
N SER A 249 -15.90 2.03 -24.55
CA SER A 249 -16.73 0.95 -24.01
C SER A 249 -15.97 0.15 -22.96
N ILE A 250 -16.59 -0.08 -21.81
CA ILE A 250 -16.08 -0.97 -20.77
C ILE A 250 -16.49 -2.40 -21.15
N PRO A 251 -15.55 -3.32 -21.40
CA PRO A 251 -15.89 -4.69 -21.76
C PRO A 251 -16.71 -5.35 -20.65
N GLN A 252 -17.74 -6.10 -21.03
CA GLN A 252 -18.58 -6.82 -20.08
C GLN A 252 -17.90 -8.12 -19.64
N HIS A 253 -18.19 -8.57 -18.41
CA HIS A 253 -17.62 -9.79 -17.78
C HIS A 253 -16.10 -9.75 -17.47
N ILE A 254 -15.53 -8.56 -17.25
CA ILE A 254 -14.12 -8.39 -16.87
C ILE A 254 -13.81 -8.87 -15.43
N ARG A 255 -12.57 -9.30 -15.18
CA ARG A 255 -12.08 -9.73 -13.86
C ARG A 255 -10.92 -8.87 -13.39
N VAL A 256 -11.23 -7.65 -12.94
CA VAL A 256 -10.29 -6.76 -12.26
C VAL A 256 -10.38 -6.96 -10.75
N PRO A 257 -9.32 -6.66 -9.96
CA PRO A 257 -9.37 -6.78 -8.51
C PRO A 257 -10.57 -6.04 -7.91
N PRO A 258 -11.24 -6.56 -6.87
CA PRO A 258 -12.19 -5.75 -6.11
C PRO A 258 -11.42 -4.63 -5.40
N SER A 259 -12.03 -3.46 -5.23
CA SER A 259 -11.37 -2.35 -4.55
C SER A 259 -11.20 -2.64 -3.05
N SER A 260 -10.28 -1.92 -2.40
CA SER A 260 -10.14 -1.96 -0.93
C SER A 260 -11.46 -1.66 -0.20
N ALA A 261 -12.22 -0.66 -0.65
CA ALA A 261 -13.48 -0.29 -0.02
C ALA A 261 -14.55 -1.38 -0.16
N MET A 262 -14.61 -2.08 -1.31
CA MET A 262 -15.53 -3.22 -1.52
C MET A 262 -15.21 -4.42 -0.60
N LEU A 263 -13.96 -4.55 -0.13
CA LEU A 263 -13.53 -5.55 0.86
C LEU A 263 -13.69 -5.10 2.32
N GLY A 264 -14.42 -4.00 2.56
CA GLY A 264 -14.61 -3.41 3.89
C GLY A 264 -13.40 -2.63 4.43
N LEU A 265 -12.31 -2.52 3.66
CA LEU A 265 -11.10 -1.80 4.05
C LEU A 265 -11.28 -0.30 3.78
N LYS A 266 -11.79 0.44 4.77
CA LYS A 266 -12.07 1.88 4.66
C LYS A 266 -10.87 2.67 4.08
N PRO A 267 -11.11 3.55 3.09
CA PRO A 267 -10.08 4.45 2.57
C PRO A 267 -9.94 5.68 3.47
N GLU A 268 -9.32 5.48 4.65
CA GLU A 268 -8.65 6.61 5.33
C GLU A 268 -7.51 7.11 4.43
N SER A 269 -7.17 8.39 4.44
CA SER A 269 -6.17 8.96 3.52
C SER A 269 -4.77 8.41 3.80
N LYS A 270 -4.38 7.35 3.07
CA LYS A 270 -3.24 6.46 3.44
C LYS A 270 -1.84 7.00 3.13
N LEU A 271 -1.70 8.05 2.31
CA LEU A 271 -0.39 8.54 1.86
C LEU A 271 0.12 9.73 2.70
N ASN A 272 1.39 9.66 3.06
CA ASN A 272 2.20 10.83 3.44
C ASN A 272 2.60 11.63 2.19
N CYS A 273 2.80 12.95 2.32
CA CYS A 273 3.37 13.78 1.25
C CYS A 273 4.26 14.90 1.79
N GLU A 274 5.40 15.16 1.15
CA GLU A 274 6.31 16.29 1.40
C GLU A 274 6.81 16.92 0.09
N ILE A 275 7.06 18.23 0.12
CA ILE A 275 7.74 18.94 -0.97
C ILE A 275 9.26 18.79 -0.80
N LEU A 276 9.96 18.50 -1.89
CA LEU A 276 11.42 18.40 -1.96
C LEU A 276 12.03 19.64 -2.62
N ASP A 277 11.48 20.10 -3.74
CA ASP A 277 11.84 21.35 -4.43
C ASP A 277 10.60 22.08 -4.95
N GLU A 278 10.47 23.37 -4.65
CA GLU A 278 9.38 24.20 -5.16
C GLU A 278 9.62 24.63 -6.63
N THR A 279 10.87 24.65 -7.09
CA THR A 279 11.28 25.19 -8.41
C THR A 279 10.76 24.35 -9.57
N ARG A 280 10.88 23.02 -9.49
CA ARG A 280 10.32 22.06 -10.44
C ARG A 280 9.15 21.27 -9.85
N ASN A 281 8.50 21.78 -8.80
CA ASN A 281 7.39 21.10 -8.12
C ASN A 281 7.72 19.64 -7.72
N LEU A 282 8.95 19.36 -7.26
CA LEU A 282 9.36 18.03 -6.86
C LEU A 282 8.71 17.66 -5.52
N GLU A 283 7.84 16.66 -5.53
CA GLU A 283 7.16 16.10 -4.37
C GLU A 283 7.54 14.63 -4.18
N ILE A 284 7.54 14.19 -2.92
CA ILE A 284 7.53 12.77 -2.55
C ILE A 284 6.24 12.43 -1.82
N ARG A 285 5.57 11.39 -2.29
CA ARG A 285 4.40 10.77 -1.66
C ARG A 285 4.76 9.35 -1.29
N TRP A 286 4.36 8.88 -0.11
CA TRP A 286 4.70 7.51 0.29
C TRP A 286 3.73 6.87 1.29
N ILE A 287 3.81 5.55 1.36
CA ILE A 287 3.22 4.70 2.39
C ILE A 287 4.16 3.52 2.66
N LEU A 288 4.29 3.11 3.92
CA LEU A 288 4.85 1.81 4.27
C LEU A 288 3.73 0.76 4.16
N ASP A 289 3.91 -0.23 3.29
CA ASP A 289 3.05 -1.41 3.16
C ASP A 289 3.83 -2.65 3.61
N ASN A 290 3.90 -2.84 4.92
CA ASN A 290 4.53 -4.00 5.58
C ASN A 290 6.06 -3.96 5.41
N ASP A 291 6.64 -4.99 4.78
CA ASP A 291 8.06 -5.06 4.46
C ASP A 291 8.48 -4.16 3.27
N ASP A 292 7.52 -3.57 2.53
CA ASP A 292 7.78 -2.70 1.36
C ASP A 292 7.46 -1.22 1.69
N ILE A 293 8.17 -0.29 1.06
CA ILE A 293 7.70 1.09 0.88
C ILE A 293 7.15 1.26 -0.54
N VAL A 294 6.03 1.95 -0.68
CA VAL A 294 5.55 2.47 -1.96
C VAL A 294 5.81 3.97 -1.99
N ILE A 295 6.53 4.42 -3.02
CA ILE A 295 6.93 5.82 -3.22
C ILE A 295 6.42 6.30 -4.56
N GLN A 296 5.95 7.53 -4.59
CA GLN A 296 5.60 8.26 -5.79
C GLN A 296 6.35 9.60 -5.81
N LEU A 297 7.23 9.75 -6.79
CA LEU A 297 7.90 11.02 -7.09
C LEU A 297 7.10 11.77 -8.15
N VAL A 298 6.91 13.07 -7.96
CA VAL A 298 6.21 13.96 -8.90
C VAL A 298 7.06 15.19 -9.15
N GLY A 299 7.32 15.60 -10.38
CA GLY A 299 8.10 16.83 -10.67
C GLY A 299 8.20 17.21 -12.16
N GLU A 300 8.35 18.50 -12.46
CA GLU A 300 8.43 19.08 -13.82
C GLU A 300 9.82 18.89 -14.45
N ILE A 301 10.21 17.63 -14.71
CA ILE A 301 11.45 17.26 -15.43
C ILE A 301 11.23 17.11 -16.96
N ALA A 302 12.29 17.16 -17.77
CA ALA A 302 12.26 16.77 -19.19
C ALA A 302 12.27 15.22 -19.38
N PHE A 303 12.04 14.73 -20.60
CA PHE A 303 12.06 13.28 -20.92
C PHE A 303 13.46 12.66 -20.87
N ASN A 304 14.50 13.47 -21.02
CA ASN A 304 15.89 13.09 -20.82
C ASN A 304 16.44 13.56 -19.45
N GLU A 305 15.57 13.95 -18.52
CA GLU A 305 15.93 14.25 -17.13
C GLU A 305 15.40 13.17 -16.19
N TYR A 306 16.12 12.90 -15.10
CA TYR A 306 15.71 12.00 -14.03
C TYR A 306 15.22 12.77 -12.79
N MET A 307 14.40 12.12 -11.96
CA MET A 307 14.17 12.45 -10.56
C MET A 307 14.75 11.32 -9.71
N ALA A 308 15.51 11.65 -8.66
CA ALA A 308 16.07 10.67 -7.73
C ALA A 308 15.72 11.01 -6.28
N ILE A 309 15.48 9.97 -5.48
CA ILE A 309 15.42 9.99 -4.03
C ILE A 309 16.42 8.96 -3.50
N GLY A 310 17.13 9.27 -2.43
CA GLY A 310 18.02 8.31 -1.79
C GLY A 310 18.15 8.49 -0.29
N TRP A 311 18.67 7.47 0.37
CA TRP A 311 18.83 7.39 1.81
C TRP A 311 20.31 7.46 2.16
N SER A 312 20.67 8.43 2.99
CA SER A 312 22.07 8.59 3.36
C SER A 312 22.55 7.42 4.21
N LYS A 313 23.76 6.92 3.92
CA LYS A 313 24.46 5.95 4.77
C LYS A 313 24.95 6.55 6.09
N ASP A 314 24.85 7.88 6.24
CA ASP A 314 25.05 8.62 7.48
C ASP A 314 23.77 9.37 7.87
N ASP A 315 22.96 8.78 8.73
CA ASP A 315 21.68 9.36 9.18
C ASP A 315 21.78 10.64 10.05
N THR A 316 22.96 11.28 10.19
CA THR A 316 23.09 12.67 10.73
C THR A 316 23.39 13.72 9.67
N ARG A 317 23.51 13.36 8.39
CA ARG A 317 23.64 14.35 7.32
C ARG A 317 23.19 13.82 5.97
N SER A 318 22.65 14.69 5.13
CA SER A 318 22.33 14.35 3.75
C SER A 318 23.61 14.27 2.91
N SER A 319 24.27 13.11 2.91
CA SER A 319 25.43 12.82 2.06
C SER A 319 25.00 12.15 0.76
N MET A 320 25.52 12.61 -0.38
CA MET A 320 25.41 11.89 -1.66
C MET A 320 26.31 10.65 -1.67
N ILE A 321 27.57 10.79 -1.26
CA ILE A 321 28.57 9.72 -1.35
C ILE A 321 28.23 8.60 -0.35
N GLY A 322 28.16 7.38 -0.87
CA GLY A 322 27.90 6.14 -0.14
C GLY A 322 26.41 5.79 -0.02
N SER A 323 25.52 6.54 -0.64
CA SER A 323 24.07 6.40 -0.47
C SER A 323 23.44 5.42 -1.46
N ASP A 324 22.38 4.77 -1.00
CA ASP A 324 21.37 4.05 -1.76
C ASP A 324 20.40 5.07 -2.34
N ALA A 325 20.05 4.96 -3.63
CA ALA A 325 19.12 5.86 -4.29
C ALA A 325 18.31 5.15 -5.37
N VAL A 326 17.03 5.49 -5.46
CA VAL A 326 16.21 5.15 -6.63
C VAL A 326 16.24 6.30 -7.61
N VAL A 327 16.70 6.02 -8.83
CA VAL A 327 16.66 6.94 -9.98
C VAL A 327 15.44 6.59 -10.83
N THR A 328 14.67 7.60 -11.19
CA THR A 328 13.43 7.46 -11.96
C THR A 328 13.38 8.45 -13.12
N TRP A 329 12.86 8.05 -14.28
CA TRP A 329 12.64 8.94 -15.42
C TRP A 329 11.45 8.46 -16.27
N ILE A 330 10.98 9.31 -17.18
CA ILE A 330 10.06 8.91 -18.25
C ILE A 330 10.76 9.23 -19.56
N ASP A 331 10.99 8.23 -20.39
CA ASP A 331 11.72 8.40 -21.65
C ASP A 331 10.88 9.10 -22.74
N GLU A 332 11.48 9.33 -23.92
CA GLU A 332 10.84 10.02 -25.05
C GLU A 332 9.61 9.27 -25.61
N LYS A 333 9.43 7.97 -25.30
CA LYS A 333 8.23 7.21 -25.68
C LYS A 333 7.10 7.33 -24.66
N GLY A 334 7.37 7.91 -23.49
CA GLY A 334 6.44 7.94 -22.37
C GLY A 334 6.55 6.73 -21.43
N GLU A 335 7.52 5.83 -21.65
CA GLU A 335 7.74 4.68 -20.76
C GLU A 335 8.44 5.16 -19.49
N GLY A 336 7.88 4.78 -18.33
CA GLY A 336 8.49 5.07 -17.03
C GLY A 336 9.56 4.06 -16.68
N HIS A 337 10.58 4.54 -15.98
CA HIS A 337 11.68 3.73 -15.49
C HIS A 337 11.94 4.07 -14.02
N ALA A 338 12.31 3.05 -13.24
CA ALA A 338 12.76 3.18 -11.86
C ALA A 338 13.84 2.12 -11.62
N GLN A 339 15.01 2.54 -11.14
CA GLN A 339 16.20 1.70 -11.04
C GLN A 339 16.97 1.99 -9.76
N ASP A 340 17.53 0.96 -9.14
CA ASP A 340 18.33 1.07 -7.92
C ASP A 340 19.78 1.47 -8.23
N TYR A 341 20.35 2.36 -7.41
CA TYR A 341 21.65 3.02 -7.65
C TYR A 341 22.45 3.20 -6.36
N PHE A 342 23.68 2.66 -6.35
CA PHE A 342 24.70 3.02 -5.38
C PHE A 342 25.53 4.23 -5.81
N LEU A 343 25.50 5.28 -4.98
CA LEU A 343 26.20 6.55 -5.19
C LEU A 343 27.64 6.52 -4.62
N GLY A 344 28.50 5.68 -5.18
CA GLY A 344 29.86 5.44 -4.68
C GLY A 344 30.80 6.67 -4.72
N SER A 345 30.61 7.59 -5.67
CA SER A 345 31.28 8.90 -5.68
C SER A 345 30.51 9.95 -6.50
N LYS A 346 30.98 11.21 -6.50
CA LYS A 346 30.38 12.33 -7.26
C LYS A 346 30.55 12.23 -8.79
N GLY A 347 31.22 11.20 -9.31
CA GLY A 347 31.37 10.99 -10.75
C GLY A 347 30.16 10.29 -11.36
N ILE A 348 29.98 10.44 -12.68
CA ILE A 348 29.12 9.58 -13.49
C ILE A 348 29.60 8.12 -13.43
N CYS A 349 28.75 7.15 -13.75
CA CYS A 349 29.16 5.75 -13.76
C CYS A 349 30.30 5.50 -14.77
N SER A 350 31.37 4.85 -14.31
CA SER A 350 32.46 4.37 -15.14
C SER A 350 32.88 2.98 -14.64
N GLY A 351 32.32 1.94 -15.28
CA GLY A 351 32.48 0.54 -14.88
C GLY A 351 31.78 0.23 -13.55
N ARG A 352 32.41 0.59 -12.43
CA ARG A 352 31.88 0.43 -11.05
C ARG A 352 32.24 1.59 -10.13
N ASN A 353 32.74 2.69 -10.68
CA ASN A 353 33.11 3.89 -9.95
C ASN A 353 32.21 5.06 -10.37
N GLY A 354 31.83 5.91 -9.43
CA GLY A 354 30.84 6.96 -9.64
C GLY A 354 29.51 6.62 -8.98
N SER A 355 28.44 7.17 -9.52
CA SER A 355 27.06 6.82 -9.22
C SER A 355 26.56 5.86 -10.31
N CYS A 356 26.34 4.61 -9.94
CA CYS A 356 26.09 3.51 -10.89
C CYS A 356 24.82 2.72 -10.50
N PRO A 357 24.10 2.14 -11.48
CA PRO A 357 23.05 1.16 -11.20
C PRO A 357 23.58 -0.04 -10.40
N ASP A 358 22.76 -0.58 -9.52
CA ASP A 358 23.15 -1.73 -8.67
C ASP A 358 23.44 -2.99 -9.49
N SER A 359 22.78 -3.15 -10.64
CA SER A 359 23.07 -4.21 -11.62
C SER A 359 24.53 -4.28 -12.10
N TYR A 360 25.34 -3.25 -11.90
CA TYR A 360 26.76 -3.25 -12.29
C TYR A 360 27.67 -3.86 -11.20
N PHE A 361 27.16 -4.03 -9.97
CA PHE A 361 27.89 -4.57 -8.83
C PHE A 361 27.56 -6.07 -8.57
N PRO A 362 28.57 -6.94 -8.44
CA PRO A 362 28.34 -8.36 -8.26
C PRO A 362 27.90 -8.63 -6.82
N GLY A 363 26.67 -9.11 -6.65
CA GLY A 363 26.07 -9.39 -5.34
C GLY A 363 25.16 -8.28 -4.80
N ALA A 364 25.03 -7.16 -5.51
CA ALA A 364 23.92 -6.23 -5.33
C ALA A 364 22.63 -6.82 -5.93
N THR A 365 21.47 -6.35 -5.49
CA THR A 365 20.16 -6.83 -5.96
C THR A 365 19.27 -5.67 -6.37
N GLU A 366 18.98 -5.55 -7.67
CA GLU A 366 17.92 -4.66 -8.16
C GLU A 366 16.59 -5.04 -7.49
N ASN A 367 16.14 -4.18 -6.56
CA ASN A 367 14.99 -4.43 -5.69
C ASN A 367 13.87 -3.41 -5.87
N VAL A 368 14.01 -2.49 -6.83
CA VAL A 368 12.97 -1.52 -7.19
C VAL A 368 12.02 -2.14 -8.22
N ILE A 369 10.73 -2.04 -7.95
CA ILE A 369 9.67 -2.46 -8.87
C ILE A 369 8.87 -1.22 -9.23
N LEU A 370 8.95 -0.81 -10.50
CA LEU A 370 8.04 0.18 -11.08
C LEU A 370 6.60 -0.36 -10.99
N LEU A 371 5.69 0.47 -10.46
CA LEU A 371 4.26 0.15 -10.39
C LEU A 371 3.47 0.90 -11.46
N HIS A 372 3.85 2.14 -11.76
CA HIS A 372 3.09 3.02 -12.64
C HIS A 372 3.87 4.30 -12.98
N ASN A 373 3.68 4.88 -14.17
CA ASN A 373 4.15 6.21 -14.53
C ASN A 373 3.08 7.05 -15.25
N ALA A 374 3.21 8.36 -15.12
CA ALA A 374 2.23 9.34 -15.56
C ALA A 374 2.91 10.68 -15.92
N VAL A 375 2.30 11.46 -16.80
CA VAL A 375 2.66 12.88 -17.03
C VAL A 375 1.41 13.71 -16.74
N VAL A 376 1.45 14.72 -15.86
CA VAL A 376 0.27 15.49 -15.44
C VAL A 376 0.65 16.96 -15.25
N ASN A 377 -0.01 17.88 -15.94
CA ASN A 377 0.33 19.32 -15.98
C ASN A 377 1.85 19.59 -16.18
N ARG A 378 2.50 18.86 -17.10
CA ARG A 378 3.98 18.80 -17.33
C ARG A 378 4.80 18.06 -16.29
N ASN A 379 4.32 17.87 -15.06
CA ASN A 379 5.00 17.08 -14.03
C ASN A 379 5.01 15.60 -14.44
N LYS A 380 6.13 14.92 -14.29
CA LYS A 380 6.26 13.47 -14.44
C LYS A 380 5.98 12.88 -13.07
N MET A 381 5.18 11.83 -13.01
CA MET A 381 4.74 11.16 -11.79
C MET A 381 5.06 9.68 -11.91
N ILE A 382 6.05 9.21 -11.15
CA ILE A 382 6.53 7.83 -11.21
C ILE A 382 6.30 7.19 -9.85
N THR A 383 5.61 6.06 -9.85
CA THR A 383 5.29 5.28 -8.65
C THR A 383 6.03 3.96 -8.72
N PHE A 384 6.82 3.68 -7.69
CA PHE A 384 7.59 2.45 -7.54
C PHE A 384 7.44 1.92 -6.11
N LYS A 385 7.87 0.69 -5.90
CA LYS A 385 8.05 0.12 -4.57
C LYS A 385 9.42 -0.50 -4.43
N ARG A 386 9.91 -0.60 -3.20
CA ARG A 386 11.10 -1.37 -2.84
C ARG A 386 10.98 -1.91 -1.41
N PRO A 387 11.74 -2.94 -1.03
CA PRO A 387 11.82 -3.37 0.37
C PRO A 387 12.19 -2.21 1.30
N GLN A 388 11.51 -2.10 2.44
CA GLN A 388 11.87 -1.19 3.52
C GLN A 388 13.28 -1.50 4.06
N LEU A 389 13.70 -2.76 3.98
CA LEU A 389 15.01 -3.19 4.44
C LEU A 389 15.88 -3.52 3.24
N GLY A 390 16.97 -2.76 3.09
CA GLY A 390 18.10 -3.11 2.24
C GLY A 390 18.40 -4.61 2.23
N VAL A 391 18.45 -5.16 1.02
CA VAL A 391 18.60 -6.58 0.71
C VAL A 391 20.05 -7.02 0.93
N ASP A 392 21.00 -6.16 0.57
CA ASP A 392 22.40 -6.29 0.96
C ASP A 392 22.84 -5.21 1.99
N ASN A 393 24.12 -5.19 2.34
CA ASN A 393 24.69 -4.30 3.36
C ASN A 393 25.69 -3.27 2.82
N GLN A 394 26.13 -3.42 1.57
CA GLN A 394 27.17 -2.61 0.94
C GLN A 394 26.56 -1.51 0.09
N TYR A 395 25.57 -1.82 -0.73
CA TYR A 395 24.97 -0.94 -1.71
C TYR A 395 23.67 -0.35 -1.15
N ASP A 396 22.75 -1.22 -0.73
CA ASP A 396 21.50 -0.86 -0.06
C ASP A 396 21.67 -0.12 1.30
N GLN A 397 20.58 0.57 1.70
CA GLN A 397 20.34 1.18 3.00
C GLN A 397 18.92 0.82 3.50
N HIS A 398 18.74 0.66 4.81
CA HIS A 398 17.41 0.43 5.38
C HIS A 398 16.63 1.74 5.50
N ILE A 399 15.33 1.69 5.26
CA ILE A 399 14.39 2.79 5.53
C ILE A 399 13.92 2.68 6.98
N TYR A 400 14.18 3.70 7.78
CA TYR A 400 13.89 3.67 9.21
C TYR A 400 12.43 3.95 9.49
N SER A 401 11.90 3.17 10.44
CA SER A 401 10.54 3.29 10.95
C SER A 401 10.51 3.88 12.37
N ASP A 402 11.66 4.36 12.86
CA ASP A 402 11.89 5.00 14.15
C ASP A 402 12.45 6.43 14.00
N GLY A 403 11.74 7.28 13.26
CA GLY A 403 11.95 8.73 13.26
C GLY A 403 12.64 9.32 12.03
N PRO A 404 13.27 10.51 12.15
CA PRO A 404 13.81 11.25 11.01
C PRO A 404 15.08 10.61 10.44
N GLN A 405 15.02 10.14 9.20
CA GLN A 405 16.14 9.62 8.43
C GLN A 405 16.65 10.64 7.42
N ALA A 406 17.97 10.81 7.32
CA ALA A 406 18.59 11.70 6.35
C ALA A 406 18.38 11.19 4.91
N ILE A 407 17.75 12.03 4.08
CA ILE A 407 17.52 11.76 2.66
C ILE A 407 18.37 12.68 1.78
N ILE A 408 18.56 12.26 0.54
CA ILE A 408 19.03 13.09 -0.57
C ILE A 408 17.99 13.03 -1.69
N TRP A 409 17.89 14.10 -2.47
CA TRP A 409 17.16 14.09 -3.74
C TRP A 409 17.93 14.90 -4.77
N ALA A 410 17.71 14.59 -6.04
CA ALA A 410 18.29 15.32 -7.15
C ALA A 410 17.42 15.17 -8.40
N TYR A 411 17.59 16.08 -9.36
CA TYR A 411 17.12 15.90 -10.72
C TYR A 411 18.13 16.50 -11.70
N GLY A 412 18.21 15.93 -12.90
CA GLY A 412 19.10 16.41 -13.95
C GLY A 412 19.14 15.50 -15.16
N PRO A 413 20.01 15.78 -16.15
CA PRO A 413 20.03 15.05 -17.41
C PRO A 413 20.53 13.60 -17.26
N LEU A 414 20.10 12.78 -18.21
CA LEU A 414 20.59 11.43 -18.49
C LEU A 414 21.54 11.46 -19.69
N ASN A 415 22.40 10.44 -19.82
CA ASN A 415 23.20 10.21 -21.01
C ASN A 415 22.47 9.30 -22.04
N GLU A 416 23.09 9.03 -23.19
CA GLU A 416 22.55 8.16 -24.26
C GLU A 416 22.31 6.69 -23.84
N ARG A 417 22.72 6.30 -22.63
CA ARG A 417 22.50 4.96 -22.05
C ARG A 417 21.48 4.96 -20.91
N ASN A 418 20.78 6.08 -20.70
CA ASN A 418 19.90 6.34 -19.56
C ASN A 418 20.62 6.24 -18.19
N GLU A 419 21.93 6.50 -18.14
CA GLU A 419 22.69 6.66 -16.89
C GLU A 419 22.70 8.14 -16.47
N ILE A 420 22.72 8.41 -15.17
CA ILE A 420 22.68 9.79 -14.66
C ILE A 420 23.94 10.60 -15.00
N LEU A 421 23.72 11.84 -15.46
CA LEU A 421 24.76 12.88 -15.56
C LEU A 421 24.73 13.78 -14.31
N TYR A 422 25.56 14.82 -14.31
CA TYR A 422 25.60 15.79 -13.23
C TYR A 422 24.23 16.50 -13.07
N HIS A 423 23.68 16.46 -11.86
CA HIS A 423 22.34 16.97 -11.56
C HIS A 423 22.17 18.47 -11.87
N SER A 424 21.03 18.84 -12.47
CA SER A 424 20.59 20.23 -12.66
C SER A 424 20.32 20.92 -11.32
N ASN A 425 19.75 20.18 -10.35
CA ASN A 425 19.53 20.66 -8.98
C ASN A 425 19.52 19.48 -7.99
N HIS A 426 19.76 19.76 -6.71
CA HIS A 426 19.87 18.75 -5.67
C HIS A 426 19.59 19.30 -4.26
N GLN A 427 19.32 18.39 -3.34
CA GLN A 427 19.22 18.61 -1.91
C GLN A 427 20.43 19.41 -1.37
N PHE A 428 20.18 20.61 -0.83
CA PHE A 428 21.20 21.47 -0.22
C PHE A 428 21.11 21.44 1.31
N GLY A 429 22.22 21.14 1.99
CA GLY A 429 22.22 20.89 3.44
C GLY A 429 21.44 19.62 3.82
N ASP A 430 21.12 19.47 5.11
CA ASP A 430 20.48 18.26 5.62
C ASP A 430 18.95 18.30 5.54
N ARG A 431 18.35 17.20 5.09
CA ARG A 431 16.90 16.99 5.00
C ARG A 431 16.57 15.61 5.54
N TYR A 432 15.51 15.57 6.35
CA TYR A 432 15.09 14.35 7.02
C TYR A 432 13.61 14.07 6.77
N LEU A 433 13.27 12.81 6.54
CA LEU A 433 11.89 12.31 6.48
C LEU A 433 11.67 11.26 7.57
N ASN A 434 10.49 11.25 8.17
CA ASN A 434 10.04 10.16 9.05
C ASN A 434 9.07 9.29 8.26
N PHE A 435 9.54 8.16 7.74
CA PHE A 435 8.77 7.35 6.80
C PHE A 435 7.61 6.61 7.46
N ALA A 436 7.73 6.21 8.73
CA ALA A 436 6.69 5.51 9.50
C ALA A 436 5.73 6.42 10.28
N ARG A 437 5.74 7.74 10.03
CA ARG A 437 4.76 8.65 10.64
C ARG A 437 3.35 8.34 10.12
N SER A 438 2.33 8.56 10.97
CA SER A 438 0.92 8.55 10.56
C SER A 438 0.70 9.47 9.34
N PRO A 439 -0.18 9.12 8.38
CA PRO A 439 -0.33 9.87 7.13
C PRO A 439 -0.60 11.37 7.32
N VAL A 440 0.33 12.19 6.84
CA VAL A 440 0.22 13.67 6.82
C VAL A 440 0.55 14.19 5.42
N TRP A 441 -0.38 14.99 4.88
CA TRP A 441 -0.27 15.62 3.56
C TRP A 441 0.18 17.09 3.67
N ASN A 442 1.49 17.33 3.44
CA ASN A 442 2.09 18.66 3.47
C ASN A 442 2.30 19.28 2.06
N CYS A 443 2.11 18.50 0.99
CA CYS A 443 2.14 19.02 -0.37
C CYS A 443 0.94 19.95 -0.69
N PRO A 444 1.01 20.79 -1.73
CA PRO A 444 -0.04 21.73 -2.09
C PRO A 444 -1.33 21.02 -2.53
N SER A 445 -2.24 20.78 -1.57
CA SER A 445 -3.60 20.37 -1.90
C SER A 445 -4.28 21.51 -2.67
N PRO A 446 -4.91 21.24 -3.85
CA PRO A 446 -5.66 22.22 -4.60
C PRO A 446 -6.68 22.96 -3.72
N ASP A 447 -7.36 22.24 -2.82
CA ASP A 447 -8.33 22.79 -1.89
C ASP A 447 -7.73 23.72 -0.83
N LYS A 448 -6.54 23.43 -0.28
CA LYS A 448 -5.88 24.38 0.67
C LYS A 448 -5.52 25.69 -0.03
N SER A 449 -5.05 25.64 -1.29
CA SER A 449 -4.77 26.84 -2.08
C SER A 449 -6.06 27.62 -2.42
N LEU A 450 -7.15 26.91 -2.71
CA LEU A 450 -8.46 27.50 -3.00
C LEU A 450 -9.13 28.06 -1.74
N MET A 451 -8.99 27.42 -0.58
CA MET A 451 -9.50 27.92 0.70
C MET A 451 -8.75 29.16 1.17
N ASN A 452 -7.42 29.19 1.07
CA ASN A 452 -6.66 30.41 1.37
C ASN A 452 -6.97 31.52 0.34
N LYS A 453 -7.07 31.22 -0.96
CA LYS A 453 -7.53 32.21 -1.96
C LYS A 453 -8.96 32.69 -1.72
N ARG A 454 -9.87 31.86 -1.18
CA ARG A 454 -11.23 32.28 -0.76
C ARG A 454 -11.20 33.14 0.51
N ARG A 455 -10.34 32.82 1.48
CA ARG A 455 -10.17 33.61 2.72
C ARG A 455 -9.64 35.02 2.42
N TRP A 456 -8.65 35.13 1.52
CA TRP A 456 -8.16 36.44 1.05
C TRP A 456 -9.16 37.14 0.12
N ARG A 457 -9.88 36.43 -0.76
CA ARG A 457 -10.94 37.03 -1.60
C ARG A 457 -12.16 37.49 -0.81
N HIS A 458 -12.53 36.88 0.31
CA HIS A 458 -13.61 37.42 1.15
C HIS A 458 -13.22 38.69 1.89
N ILE A 459 -11.93 38.89 2.18
CA ILE A 459 -11.41 40.14 2.74
C ILE A 459 -11.34 41.21 1.64
N LEU A 460 -10.78 40.89 0.47
CA LEU A 460 -10.62 41.84 -0.64
C LEU A 460 -11.94 42.17 -1.37
N ASN A 461 -12.84 41.22 -1.59
CA ASN A 461 -14.14 41.46 -2.24
C ASN A 461 -15.17 42.20 -1.33
N SER A 462 -14.77 42.61 -0.13
CA SER A 462 -15.49 43.64 0.63
C SER A 462 -15.18 45.07 0.14
N THR A 463 -14.25 45.21 -0.81
CA THR A 463 -13.78 46.48 -1.36
C THR A 463 -13.58 46.39 -2.88
N SER A 464 -14.11 47.38 -3.60
CA SER A 464 -13.99 47.63 -5.04
C SER A 464 -14.61 46.61 -6.00
N SER A 465 -15.75 47.02 -6.57
CA SER A 465 -16.23 46.67 -7.90
C SER A 465 -15.60 47.57 -8.98
N SER A 466 -15.01 47.03 -10.04
CA SER A 466 -14.95 47.64 -11.40
C SER A 466 -14.41 46.63 -12.43
N GLU A 467 -15.06 46.56 -13.61
CA GLU A 467 -14.51 46.77 -14.98
C GLU A 467 -13.02 46.41 -15.29
N THR A 468 -12.61 45.87 -16.45
CA THR A 468 -13.27 45.58 -17.75
C THR A 468 -12.42 44.64 -18.63
N ASN A 469 -13.08 43.94 -19.58
CA ASN A 469 -12.72 43.59 -20.97
C ASN A 469 -11.38 42.98 -21.46
N GLU A 470 -11.54 42.27 -22.59
CA GLU A 470 -10.59 41.94 -23.68
C GLU A 470 -9.49 40.87 -23.47
N SER A 471 -9.01 40.17 -24.52
CA SER A 471 -9.64 39.46 -25.66
C SER A 471 -8.53 38.79 -26.50
N SER A 472 -8.86 37.78 -27.33
CA SER A 472 -8.07 37.32 -28.52
C SER A 472 -6.67 36.71 -28.26
N SER A 473 -6.07 35.86 -29.12
CA SER A 473 -6.57 34.97 -30.18
C SER A 473 -5.41 34.11 -30.73
N GLU A 474 -5.68 32.85 -31.13
CA GLU A 474 -5.03 32.13 -32.25
C GLU A 474 -3.49 31.87 -32.19
N SER A 475 -2.86 30.97 -32.95
CA SER A 475 -3.31 29.99 -33.97
C SER A 475 -2.41 28.73 -34.04
N ARG A 476 -2.99 27.74 -34.74
CA ARG A 476 -2.60 26.36 -35.11
C ARG A 476 -1.37 26.19 -36.03
N THR A 477 -0.77 24.99 -35.97
CA THR A 477 -0.45 24.01 -37.06
C THR A 477 0.02 22.72 -36.34
N THR A 478 -0.48 21.48 -36.58
CA THR A 478 -0.39 20.54 -37.73
C THR A 478 1.04 20.32 -38.24
N GLU A 479 1.52 19.10 -38.50
CA GLU A 479 0.86 17.84 -38.93
C GLU A 479 1.76 16.60 -38.65
N GLU A 480 1.17 15.38 -38.62
CA GLU A 480 1.64 14.05 -39.10
C GLU A 480 3.14 13.58 -39.06
N ASN A 481 3.53 12.29 -39.03
CA ASN A 481 2.90 10.96 -38.81
C ASN A 481 4.03 9.88 -38.95
N SER A 482 4.14 8.87 -38.07
CA SER A 482 4.49 7.45 -38.39
C SER A 482 4.85 6.58 -37.17
N GLN A 483 4.31 5.36 -37.11
CA GLN A 483 4.75 4.25 -36.24
C GLN A 483 5.64 3.26 -37.03
N PRO A 484 6.48 2.45 -36.36
CA PRO A 484 6.13 1.01 -36.12
C PRO A 484 6.52 0.53 -34.70
N ILE A 485 5.75 -0.30 -33.98
CA ILE A 485 5.45 -1.75 -34.16
C ILE A 485 6.69 -2.67 -34.00
N LEU A 486 6.94 -3.26 -32.80
CA LEU A 486 6.86 -4.71 -32.47
C LEU A 486 7.57 -5.18 -31.16
N SER A 487 6.87 -6.09 -30.47
CA SER A 487 7.31 -7.22 -29.61
C SER A 487 8.04 -7.02 -28.26
N GLU A 488 7.36 -7.50 -27.21
CA GLU A 488 7.85 -7.84 -25.88
C GLU A 488 8.79 -9.06 -25.86
N THR A 489 9.59 -9.24 -24.80
CA THR A 489 9.97 -10.58 -24.31
C THR A 489 10.24 -10.57 -22.80
N GLU A 490 9.76 -11.59 -22.09
CA GLU A 490 9.78 -11.73 -20.62
C GLU A 490 11.09 -12.31 -20.04
N ALA A 491 11.35 -12.13 -18.74
CA ALA A 491 12.24 -12.99 -17.94
C ALA A 491 11.86 -13.03 -16.43
N ILE A 492 12.12 -14.16 -15.74
CA ILE A 492 11.66 -14.55 -14.38
C ILE A 492 12.85 -15.17 -13.56
N VAL A 493 12.72 -15.40 -12.23
CA VAL A 493 13.50 -16.27 -11.26
C VAL A 493 14.40 -15.51 -10.24
N SER A 494 14.44 -15.76 -8.91
CA SER A 494 13.56 -16.51 -7.96
C SER A 494 13.72 -16.05 -6.47
N ASN A 495 13.88 -16.93 -5.44
CA ASN A 495 13.67 -16.59 -4.00
C ASN A 495 14.27 -17.62 -2.97
N GLU A 496 14.73 -17.18 -1.77
CA GLU A 496 15.08 -18.01 -0.58
C GLU A 496 14.38 -17.52 0.71
N GLN A 497 14.06 -18.42 1.67
CA GLN A 497 13.29 -18.11 2.90
C GLN A 497 14.14 -17.90 4.17
N LEU A 498 13.79 -16.89 4.99
CA LEU A 498 14.50 -16.51 6.23
C LEU A 498 13.80 -17.02 7.52
N LYS A 499 14.59 -17.48 8.51
CA LYS A 499 14.10 -18.03 9.81
C LYS A 499 14.14 -17.00 10.97
N PRO A 500 13.13 -16.95 11.88
CA PRO A 500 13.06 -16.02 13.02
C PRO A 500 14.24 -16.08 14.02
N TRP A 501 14.45 -15.00 14.78
CA TRP A 501 15.36 -14.96 15.93
C TRP A 501 14.77 -15.69 17.14
N SER A 502 15.62 -16.42 17.86
CA SER A 502 15.26 -17.03 19.15
C SER A 502 15.62 -16.07 20.28
N ILE A 503 14.60 -15.51 20.94
CA ILE A 503 14.78 -14.63 22.11
C ILE A 503 14.70 -15.46 23.40
N PRO A 504 15.68 -15.35 24.32
CA PRO A 504 15.61 -16.00 25.62
C PRO A 504 14.42 -15.51 26.46
N LYS A 505 13.72 -16.44 27.12
CA LYS A 505 12.68 -16.10 28.11
C LYS A 505 13.32 -15.54 29.38
N ILE A 506 12.68 -14.56 30.02
CA ILE A 506 13.11 -14.02 31.33
C ILE A 506 12.41 -14.81 32.44
N TRP A 507 13.16 -15.66 33.13
CA TRP A 507 12.65 -16.47 34.23
C TRP A 507 12.92 -15.81 35.58
N CYS A 508 11.85 -15.48 36.32
CA CYS A 508 11.85 -15.07 37.73
C CYS A 508 13.07 -14.21 38.13
N PRO A 509 13.20 -12.98 37.58
CA PRO A 509 14.40 -12.15 37.78
C PRO A 509 14.66 -11.92 39.27
N LYS A 510 15.91 -12.16 39.71
CA LYS A 510 16.29 -12.20 41.14
C LYS A 510 16.16 -10.86 41.84
N ASP A 511 16.33 -9.76 41.10
CA ASP A 511 16.18 -8.38 41.54
C ASP A 511 14.74 -7.86 41.41
N THR A 512 13.83 -8.69 40.87
CA THR A 512 12.42 -8.40 40.52
C THR A 512 12.18 -7.17 39.65
N ILE A 513 13.23 -6.61 39.03
CA ILE A 513 13.17 -5.42 38.18
C ILE A 513 13.09 -5.81 36.70
N LEU A 514 12.14 -5.20 36.00
CA LEU A 514 11.90 -5.36 34.58
C LEU A 514 11.95 -3.99 33.92
N ARG A 515 13.06 -3.67 33.26
CA ARG A 515 13.23 -2.40 32.52
C ARG A 515 12.58 -2.54 31.17
N ALA A 516 11.52 -1.77 30.94
CA ALA A 516 10.81 -1.70 29.67
C ALA A 516 11.26 -0.44 28.90
N GLN A 517 11.85 -0.65 27.74
CA GLN A 517 12.48 0.37 26.90
C GLN A 517 11.99 0.20 25.46
N MET A 518 11.99 1.26 24.65
CA MET A 518 11.64 1.13 23.22
C MET A 518 12.84 0.62 22.41
N GLY A 519 12.63 0.18 21.17
CA GLY A 519 13.70 -0.15 20.23
C GLY A 519 13.17 -0.70 18.90
N PRO A 520 14.04 -1.03 17.93
CA PRO A 520 13.64 -1.43 16.58
C PRO A 520 12.94 -2.80 16.56
N VAL A 521 12.07 -3.01 15.58
CA VAL A 521 11.37 -4.30 15.38
C VAL A 521 12.28 -5.48 14.99
N GLY A 522 13.54 -5.27 14.58
CA GLY A 522 14.49 -6.37 14.32
C GLY A 522 14.38 -7.06 12.95
N GLY A 523 13.69 -6.45 11.98
CA GLY A 523 13.64 -6.90 10.58
C GLY A 523 12.94 -8.25 10.35
N PRO A 524 13.23 -8.99 9.25
CA PRO A 524 12.47 -10.18 8.83
C PRO A 524 12.66 -11.40 9.75
N LYS A 525 13.40 -11.22 10.85
CA LYS A 525 13.66 -12.22 11.88
C LYS A 525 13.24 -11.74 13.28
N GLY A 526 12.84 -10.47 13.42
CA GLY A 526 12.47 -9.85 14.69
C GLY A 526 10.97 -9.99 15.01
N TYR A 527 10.37 -8.90 15.48
CA TYR A 527 9.01 -8.79 16.00
C TYR A 527 7.97 -9.56 15.17
N GLU A 528 7.91 -9.34 13.85
CA GLU A 528 6.92 -10.00 12.99
C GLU A 528 7.16 -11.50 12.89
N ALA A 529 8.41 -11.92 12.70
CA ALA A 529 8.81 -13.32 12.63
C ALA A 529 8.65 -14.06 13.98
N ILE A 530 8.69 -13.34 15.11
CA ILE A 530 8.50 -13.86 16.47
C ILE A 530 7.02 -13.94 16.86
N THR A 531 6.21 -12.94 16.49
CA THR A 531 4.81 -12.81 16.94
C THR A 531 3.76 -13.21 15.90
N GLY A 532 4.15 -13.30 14.63
CA GLY A 532 3.23 -13.43 13.49
C GLY A 532 2.40 -12.19 13.21
N ARG A 533 2.83 -11.01 13.69
CA ARG A 533 2.08 -9.74 13.64
C ARG A 533 2.93 -8.61 13.09
N ARG A 534 2.31 -7.74 12.29
CA ARG A 534 2.96 -6.54 11.73
C ARG A 534 3.27 -5.53 12.83
N GLY A 535 4.52 -5.05 12.85
CA GLY A 535 5.00 -4.06 13.81
C GLY A 535 4.96 -2.63 13.26
N TRP A 536 4.77 -1.63 14.12
CA TRP A 536 4.71 -0.21 13.74
C TRP A 536 6.11 0.45 13.73
N GLY A 537 7.15 -0.33 13.40
CA GLY A 537 8.55 0.10 13.37
C GLY A 537 9.33 -0.01 14.68
N ILE A 538 8.67 0.21 15.81
CA ILE A 538 9.25 0.06 17.16
C ILE A 538 8.55 -1.03 17.98
N ALA A 539 9.28 -1.60 18.93
CA ALA A 539 8.85 -2.68 19.82
C ALA A 539 9.39 -2.49 21.25
N TRP A 540 8.73 -3.13 22.22
CA TRP A 540 9.20 -3.14 23.60
C TRP A 540 10.37 -4.09 23.80
N TYR A 541 11.41 -3.59 24.44
CA TYR A 541 12.54 -4.35 24.96
C TYR A 541 12.43 -4.47 26.47
N ILE A 542 12.43 -5.70 26.99
CA ILE A 542 12.46 -5.95 28.45
C ILE A 542 13.84 -6.48 28.84
N ASN A 543 14.52 -5.77 29.75
CA ASN A 543 15.90 -6.05 30.17
C ASN A 543 16.88 -6.24 28.99
N GLY A 544 16.68 -5.48 27.90
CA GLY A 544 17.52 -5.49 26.71
C GLY A 544 17.24 -6.62 25.71
N LEU A 545 16.21 -7.44 25.94
CA LEU A 545 15.72 -8.43 24.96
C LEU A 545 14.50 -7.88 24.23
N LEU A 546 14.41 -8.12 22.91
CA LEU A 546 13.27 -7.77 22.06
C LEU A 546 12.05 -8.64 22.42
N ILE A 547 10.96 -8.04 22.91
CA ILE A 547 9.68 -8.69 23.27
C ILE A 547 9.77 -10.10 23.90
N PRO A 548 10.56 -10.29 24.99
CA PRO A 548 10.76 -11.62 25.59
C PRO A 548 9.52 -12.10 26.34
N GLU A 549 9.32 -13.42 26.36
CA GLU A 549 8.36 -14.04 27.26
C GLU A 549 8.84 -13.91 28.72
N LEU A 550 7.96 -13.41 29.59
CA LEU A 550 8.24 -13.19 31.01
C LEU A 550 7.57 -14.27 31.85
N ILE A 551 8.35 -15.03 32.62
CA ILE A 551 7.85 -16.08 33.52
C ILE A 551 8.05 -15.61 34.95
N LEU A 552 6.95 -15.23 35.61
CA LEU A 552 6.95 -14.56 36.91
C LEU A 552 6.38 -15.46 38.02
N LYS A 553 6.93 -15.35 39.23
CA LYS A 553 6.48 -16.11 40.40
C LYS A 553 5.27 -15.44 41.06
N ARG A 554 4.16 -16.17 41.17
CA ARG A 554 2.95 -15.73 41.89
C ARG A 554 3.28 -15.31 43.33
N GLY A 555 2.68 -14.22 43.80
CA GLY A 555 2.91 -13.68 45.15
C GLY A 555 4.24 -12.93 45.34
N THR A 556 5.00 -12.70 44.26
CA THR A 556 6.21 -11.87 44.27
C THR A 556 5.92 -10.53 43.60
N THR A 557 6.32 -9.42 44.22
CA THR A 557 6.18 -8.07 43.65
C THR A 557 7.29 -7.81 42.63
N TYR A 558 6.91 -7.50 41.40
CA TYR A 558 7.83 -7.10 40.33
C TYR A 558 7.68 -5.61 40.03
N THR A 559 8.80 -4.94 39.78
CA THR A 559 8.83 -3.51 39.47
C THR A 559 9.16 -3.33 37.99
N PHE A 560 8.22 -2.79 37.23
CA PHE A 560 8.45 -2.38 35.85
C PHE A 560 9.00 -0.95 35.83
N TRP A 561 10.22 -0.76 35.34
CA TRP A 561 10.79 0.57 35.08
C TRP A 561 10.52 0.93 33.63
N ILE A 562 9.55 1.83 33.44
CA ILE A 562 9.04 2.21 32.12
C ILE A 562 9.81 3.39 31.59
N GLU A 563 10.40 3.22 30.41
CA GLU A 563 11.14 4.25 29.71
C GLU A 563 10.62 4.45 28.27
N GLY A 564 9.29 4.43 28.11
CA GLY A 564 8.59 4.62 26.82
C GLY A 564 8.36 6.08 26.39
N GLY A 565 8.79 7.07 27.18
CA GLY A 565 8.49 8.47 26.90
C GLY A 565 7.08 8.90 27.31
N ASN A 566 6.90 10.21 27.49
CA ASN A 566 5.69 10.82 28.04
C ASN A 566 5.31 12.15 27.33
N ASN A 567 5.80 12.36 26.09
CA ASN A 567 5.63 13.61 25.37
C ASN A 567 4.20 13.77 24.81
N LYS A 568 3.33 14.45 25.56
CA LYS A 568 1.91 14.66 25.18
C LYS A 568 1.69 15.46 23.88
N THR A 569 2.71 16.13 23.37
CA THR A 569 2.64 16.88 22.09
C THR A 569 3.26 16.15 20.91
N ASN A 570 3.94 15.01 21.14
CA ASN A 570 4.55 14.19 20.10
C ASN A 570 4.32 12.72 20.42
N GLU A 571 3.27 12.15 19.84
CA GLU A 571 2.84 10.77 20.12
C GLU A 571 3.91 9.73 19.72
N ALA A 572 4.78 10.03 18.76
CA ALA A 572 5.92 9.16 18.41
C ALA A 572 7.01 9.10 19.52
N GLN A 573 6.91 9.93 20.57
CA GLN A 573 7.76 9.94 21.76
C GLN A 573 6.97 9.69 23.06
N ARG A 574 5.80 9.07 22.96
CA ARG A 574 4.92 8.78 24.09
C ARG A 574 4.31 7.39 23.96
N HIS A 575 4.99 6.42 24.58
CA HIS A 575 4.60 5.01 24.59
C HIS A 575 4.25 4.60 26.02
N PRO A 576 3.02 4.88 26.50
CA PRO A 576 2.57 4.42 27.80
C PRO A 576 2.56 2.88 27.85
N PHE A 577 3.01 2.32 28.98
CA PHE A 577 3.10 0.88 29.16
C PHE A 577 1.91 0.34 29.96
N TYR A 578 1.25 -0.69 29.45
CA TYR A 578 0.11 -1.31 30.12
C TYR A 578 0.34 -2.81 30.25
N LEU A 579 0.01 -3.36 31.43
CA LEU A 579 -0.18 -4.80 31.59
C LEU A 579 -1.64 -5.09 31.28
N THR A 580 -1.92 -5.75 30.15
CA THR A 580 -3.28 -6.02 29.66
C THR A 580 -3.41 -7.46 29.18
N THR A 581 -4.65 -7.97 29.07
CA THR A 581 -4.94 -9.18 28.29
C THR A 581 -4.89 -8.94 26.77
N SER A 582 -4.87 -7.68 26.31
CA SER A 582 -4.74 -7.37 24.89
C SER A 582 -3.36 -7.72 24.35
N VAL A 583 -3.38 -8.36 23.19
CA VAL A 583 -2.22 -8.78 22.40
C VAL A 583 -1.80 -7.72 21.35
N GLU A 584 -2.46 -6.57 21.34
CA GLU A 584 -2.19 -5.43 20.44
C GLU A 584 -1.67 -4.20 21.21
N GLY A 585 -2.08 -4.02 22.47
CA GLY A 585 -1.81 -2.80 23.24
C GLY A 585 -2.72 -1.64 22.81
N GLY A 586 -2.20 -0.41 22.80
CA GLY A 586 -2.90 0.76 22.23
C GLY A 586 -4.12 1.29 23.00
N PHE A 587 -4.32 0.92 24.27
CA PHE A 587 -5.54 1.21 25.06
C PHE A 587 -6.09 2.64 24.97
N GLU A 588 -5.22 3.66 24.97
CA GLU A 588 -5.63 5.06 24.91
C GLU A 588 -6.29 5.43 23.56
N LYS A 589 -5.95 4.74 22.47
CA LYS A 589 -6.46 5.00 21.11
C LYS A 589 -7.71 4.20 20.73
N LYS A 590 -8.12 3.25 21.58
CA LYS A 590 -9.28 2.38 21.38
C LYS A 590 -10.60 3.05 21.73
N SER A 591 -11.69 2.57 21.12
CA SER A 591 -13.06 2.94 21.48
C SER A 591 -13.43 2.41 22.87
N ASP A 592 -14.54 2.89 23.45
CA ASP A 592 -14.97 2.43 24.77
C ASP A 592 -15.48 0.97 24.75
N GLU A 593 -16.02 0.51 23.62
CA GLU A 593 -16.36 -0.90 23.37
C GLU A 593 -15.11 -1.79 23.29
N GLU A 594 -14.07 -1.34 22.58
CA GLU A 594 -12.80 -2.06 22.48
C GLU A 594 -12.07 -2.12 23.83
N ARG A 595 -12.08 -1.02 24.60
CA ARG A 595 -11.55 -0.98 25.97
C ARG A 595 -12.29 -1.92 26.91
N ALA A 596 -13.59 -2.11 26.73
CA ALA A 596 -14.39 -3.05 27.53
C ALA A 596 -14.04 -4.53 27.26
N GLN A 597 -13.42 -4.85 26.11
CA GLN A 597 -12.98 -6.20 25.76
C GLN A 597 -11.61 -6.59 26.33
N GLU A 598 -10.85 -5.66 26.92
CA GLU A 598 -9.55 -5.97 27.51
C GLU A 598 -9.47 -5.68 29.02
N ARG A 599 -8.85 -6.60 29.76
CA ARG A 599 -8.62 -6.42 31.19
C ARG A 599 -7.22 -5.87 31.42
N ILE A 600 -7.14 -4.64 31.92
CA ILE A 600 -5.90 -4.07 32.43
C ILE A 600 -5.61 -4.56 33.85
N PHE A 601 -4.38 -5.00 34.05
CA PHE A 601 -3.79 -5.43 35.32
C PHE A 601 -2.92 -4.34 35.98
N GLY A 602 -2.45 -3.36 35.20
CA GLY A 602 -1.63 -2.26 35.69
C GLY A 602 -1.18 -1.29 34.59
N GLY A 603 -0.73 -0.10 34.99
CA GLY A 603 -0.26 0.95 34.08
C GLY A 603 -1.30 2.02 33.71
N VAL A 604 -2.54 1.87 34.18
CA VAL A 604 -3.58 2.92 34.15
C VAL A 604 -3.94 3.41 35.56
N GLY A 605 -4.56 4.57 35.62
CA GLY A 605 -5.30 5.10 36.76
C GLY A 605 -6.64 5.64 36.29
N ILE A 606 -7.57 5.82 37.23
CA ILE A 606 -8.90 6.39 36.95
C ILE A 606 -8.95 7.75 37.63
N THR A 607 -9.25 8.80 36.86
CA THR A 607 -9.40 10.17 37.39
C THR A 607 -10.73 10.32 38.15
N PRO A 608 -10.92 11.36 38.98
CA PRO A 608 -12.15 11.56 39.74
C PRO A 608 -13.43 11.68 38.89
N ASN A 609 -13.29 12.07 37.62
CA ASN A 609 -14.36 12.12 36.61
C ASN A 609 -14.50 10.83 35.78
N GLY A 610 -13.90 9.71 36.22
CA GLY A 610 -14.04 8.39 35.59
C GLY A 610 -13.17 8.13 34.36
N THR A 611 -12.33 9.07 33.93
CA THR A 611 -11.48 8.89 32.74
C THR A 611 -10.30 7.98 33.06
N ILE A 612 -10.06 6.98 32.22
CA ILE A 612 -8.89 6.10 32.32
C ILE A 612 -7.70 6.82 31.68
N VAL A 613 -6.62 6.98 32.44
CA VAL A 613 -5.38 7.66 32.00
C VAL A 613 -4.16 6.77 32.28
N PRO A 614 -3.10 6.83 31.47
CA PRO A 614 -1.86 6.15 31.80
C PRO A 614 -1.23 6.66 33.10
N THR A 615 -0.75 5.72 33.91
CA THR A 615 0.09 5.96 35.10
C THR A 615 1.50 5.42 34.95
N ALA A 616 1.73 4.57 33.94
CA ALA A 616 3.01 3.98 33.59
C ALA A 616 3.61 4.66 32.34
N GLU A 617 4.00 5.92 32.52
CA GLU A 617 4.78 6.72 31.57
C GLU A 617 6.09 7.19 32.24
N GLY A 618 7.13 7.44 31.46
CA GLY A 618 8.45 7.82 31.99
C GLY A 618 9.28 8.61 30.98
N ARG A 619 10.58 8.79 31.26
CA ARG A 619 11.52 9.31 30.25
C ARG A 619 11.56 8.38 29.04
N LEU A 620 11.96 8.85 27.86
CA LEU A 620 12.22 7.96 26.73
C LEU A 620 13.63 7.36 26.86
N CYS A 621 13.75 6.04 26.89
CA CYS A 621 15.00 5.33 26.64
C CYS A 621 14.75 4.27 25.57
N GLU A 622 15.48 4.40 24.48
CA GLU A 622 15.27 3.65 23.25
C GLU A 622 16.58 2.98 22.84
N TRP A 623 16.52 1.66 22.65
CA TRP A 623 17.58 0.90 22.01
C TRP A 623 17.64 1.32 20.55
N ARG A 624 18.76 1.92 20.12
CA ARG A 624 19.00 2.28 18.73
C ARG A 624 20.15 1.47 18.17
N ILE A 625 20.13 1.21 16.87
CA ILE A 625 21.27 0.59 16.18
C ILE A 625 22.37 1.66 16.10
N SER A 626 23.42 1.55 16.92
CA SER A 626 24.50 2.53 16.90
C SER A 626 25.37 2.38 15.65
N ARG A 627 25.76 3.50 15.03
CA ARG A 627 26.60 3.48 13.82
C ARG A 627 27.95 2.78 14.00
N GLU A 628 28.49 2.79 15.21
CA GLU A 628 29.72 2.06 15.56
C GLU A 628 29.54 0.53 15.48
N LEU A 629 28.34 0.00 15.75
CA LEU A 629 28.03 -1.43 15.61
C LEU A 629 27.87 -1.84 14.13
N ILE A 630 27.41 -0.92 13.28
CA ILE A 630 27.31 -1.13 11.82
C ILE A 630 28.72 -1.18 11.21
N GLN A 631 29.60 -0.23 11.56
CA GLN A 631 31.01 -0.25 11.10
C GLN A 631 31.79 -1.48 11.60
N ARG A 632 31.53 -1.98 12.81
CA ARG A 632 32.23 -3.18 13.33
C ARG A 632 31.84 -4.48 12.65
N LYS A 633 30.72 -4.56 11.93
CA LYS A 633 30.34 -5.76 11.16
C LYS A 633 31.29 -6.08 10.00
N VAL A 634 32.16 -5.14 9.62
CA VAL A 634 33.26 -5.33 8.65
C VAL A 634 34.34 -6.30 9.18
N LEU A 635 34.43 -6.53 10.51
CA LEU A 635 35.46 -7.40 11.11
C LEU A 635 34.90 -8.36 12.17
N LYS A 636 34.89 -9.65 11.78
CA LYS A 636 34.72 -10.89 12.57
C LYS A 636 33.29 -11.41 12.81
N GLN A 637 33.12 -12.66 12.36
CA GLN A 637 32.07 -13.59 12.77
C GLN A 637 32.13 -13.90 14.28
N SER A 638 30.99 -14.33 14.84
CA SER A 638 30.88 -15.16 16.05
C SER A 638 31.33 -14.58 17.40
N ARG A 639 30.45 -13.82 18.07
CA ARG A 639 29.82 -14.17 19.37
C ARG A 639 28.97 -13.01 19.93
N ILE A 640 27.86 -13.38 20.58
CA ILE A 640 26.97 -12.62 21.50
C ILE A 640 27.02 -11.08 21.38
N LEU A 641 25.96 -10.51 20.79
CA LEU A 641 25.71 -9.06 20.77
C LEU A 641 25.45 -8.53 22.19
N SER A 642 26.30 -7.59 22.64
CA SER A 642 25.95 -6.65 23.71
C SER A 642 25.62 -5.28 23.09
N MET A 643 24.36 -4.87 23.13
CA MET A 643 23.97 -3.51 22.74
C MET A 643 24.32 -2.52 23.87
N SER A 644 24.71 -1.29 23.52
CA SER A 644 25.03 -0.25 24.50
C SER A 644 23.85 0.71 24.69
N LEU A 645 23.41 0.88 25.93
CA LEU A 645 22.40 1.88 26.28
C LEU A 645 23.02 3.28 26.24
N LYS A 646 22.45 4.23 25.47
CA LYS A 646 22.74 5.66 25.63
C LYS A 646 21.58 6.30 26.40
N LYS A 647 21.94 7.06 27.43
CA LYS A 647 21.03 7.77 28.31
C LYS A 647 20.92 9.21 27.79
N LEU A 648 19.71 9.64 27.43
CA LEU A 648 19.36 11.04 27.15
C LEU A 648 18.95 11.74 28.46
#